data_AF-A0A7K1UID7-F1
#
_entry.id   AF-A0A7K1UID7-F1
#
_cell.length_a   1.000
_cell.length_b   1.000
_cell.length_c   1.000
_cell.angle_alpha   90.00
_cell.angle_beta   90.00
_cell.angle_gamma   90.00
#
_symmetry.space_group_name_H-M   'P 1'
#
loop_
_entity.id
_entity.type
_entity.pdbx_description
1 polymer ?
#
loop_
_entity_poly.entity_id
_entity_poly.type
_entity_poly.pdbx_seq_one_letter_code
_entity_poly.pdbx_strand_id
1 'polypeptide(L)'
;MLKPLVIGAEAASRAVRGAARIPGADTALARAVVASGRFFTPRLEVGMTDRPRALDNLHERASTVLFEANRTGAEKLAEQLDISSITSAETLERLALRYMKLRKYETALQLRQRAAELQPENPLRWVALARSLQRARRGAVTNDPVAGLVHGAVSDTEAAREALATAQQLDPQNPYILHERGRLEFERGDWPTGLELLRQAVETAPEASSSWWSYLAAAYRKPHVADLDKSLEAYEKALQLRPDREAAFRGVILMGARADQDWARLWRSAELYESARRTRGRAARMKLMEALRPMFAAGAGRAQISAGIVQLGIAHTKGERLSWPTTSLIVYRLSFAQRMKEAFALRRGLAQRSAAWLGTASAGHSRHRQKLLSALVYLGEYQQAQQLIDPMPWTPSTTSEKHRLAKMAADVHLIQGRPQPLIDHAAARAADLPLPGEELFRELVAGKRVAVVGPADTGDRLGELIDSFDVVIRPRLMTEFDDAQLARLGSRTDISYFSGRDLEEFVPVAEQAVAHGELQMVVGRALSMSSFSAELPDWLRFYRHDYSLGFHGPPMGIGRILYDVLQFAPAEIGLFNIDFFTGQTAFGAGYREGKDAGLGPYSIVNEIILAHDLVFEHRLTTAIAATGLLRGHGVVADVLDLDEPAYIQRLEESPALRTAEG
;
A
#
# COMPACT_ATOMS: atom_id res chain seq x y z
N MET A 1 15.16 -10.66 19.33
CA MET A 1 14.12 -10.94 20.35
C MET A 1 12.76 -11.39 19.78
N LEU A 2 12.38 -11.10 18.52
CA LEU A 2 11.08 -11.53 17.96
C LEU A 2 11.00 -13.01 17.55
N LYS A 3 12.09 -13.60 17.03
CA LYS A 3 12.11 -14.98 16.50
C LYS A 3 11.69 -16.06 17.52
N PRO A 4 12.18 -16.06 18.77
CA PRO A 4 11.81 -17.07 19.76
C PRO A 4 10.33 -16.99 20.20
N LEU A 5 9.80 -15.76 20.36
CA LEU A 5 8.41 -15.53 20.73
C LEU A 5 7.44 -15.96 19.61
N VAL A 6 7.81 -15.72 18.35
CA VAL A 6 7.04 -16.20 17.18
C VAL A 6 7.02 -17.72 17.12
N ILE A 7 8.17 -18.37 17.34
CA ILE A 7 8.29 -19.84 17.37
C ILE A 7 7.45 -20.44 18.52
N GLY A 8 7.49 -19.84 19.71
CA GLY A 8 6.68 -20.30 20.86
C GLY A 8 5.17 -20.14 20.64
N ALA A 9 4.73 -19.01 20.11
CA ALA A 9 3.33 -18.78 19.76
C ALA A 9 2.84 -19.76 18.67
N GLU A 10 3.71 -20.12 17.72
CA GLU A 10 3.39 -21.06 16.65
C GLU A 10 3.28 -22.51 17.16
N ALA A 11 4.14 -22.92 18.09
CA ALA A 11 4.05 -24.22 18.74
C ALA A 11 2.72 -24.35 19.52
N ALA A 12 2.36 -23.32 20.29
CA ALA A 12 1.10 -23.27 21.01
C ALA A 12 -0.12 -23.27 20.07
N SER A 13 -0.07 -22.50 18.97
CA SER A 13 -1.13 -22.47 17.95
C SER A 13 -1.28 -23.81 17.23
N ARG A 14 -0.18 -24.55 17.02
CA ARG A 14 -0.22 -25.92 16.46
C ARG A 14 -0.85 -26.90 17.46
N ALA A 15 -0.48 -26.82 18.73
CA ALA A 15 -1.07 -27.66 19.77
C ALA A 15 -2.58 -27.44 19.90
N VAL A 16 -3.04 -26.19 19.90
CA VAL A 16 -4.47 -25.85 19.92
C VAL A 16 -5.19 -26.37 18.67
N ARG A 17 -4.62 -26.17 17.48
CA ARG A 17 -5.21 -26.70 16.23
C ARG A 17 -5.27 -28.22 16.21
N GLY A 18 -4.30 -28.91 16.84
CA GLY A 18 -4.31 -30.35 17.01
C GLY A 18 -5.41 -30.80 17.99
N ALA A 19 -5.47 -30.18 19.16
CA ALA A 19 -6.46 -30.50 20.20
C ALA A 19 -7.90 -30.18 19.77
N ALA A 20 -8.12 -29.12 19.00
CA ALA A 20 -9.42 -28.74 18.46
C ALA A 20 -10.01 -29.74 17.44
N ARG A 21 -9.22 -30.73 16.98
CA ARG A 21 -9.73 -31.83 16.13
C ARG A 21 -10.47 -32.90 16.94
N ILE A 22 -10.34 -32.90 18.27
CA ILE A 22 -11.05 -33.83 19.14
C ILE A 22 -12.52 -33.35 19.26
N PRO A 23 -13.52 -34.21 18.97
CA PRO A 23 -14.93 -33.84 19.08
C PRO A 23 -15.27 -33.25 20.46
N GLY A 24 -15.86 -32.05 20.48
CA GLY A 24 -16.26 -31.35 21.71
C GLY A 24 -15.13 -30.56 22.42
N ALA A 25 -13.87 -30.82 22.09
CA ALA A 25 -12.73 -30.13 22.71
C ALA A 25 -12.56 -28.68 22.19
N ASP A 26 -12.96 -28.42 20.95
CA ASP A 26 -12.86 -27.09 20.33
C ASP A 26 -13.61 -26.00 21.12
N THR A 27 -14.86 -26.24 21.46
CA THR A 27 -15.70 -25.28 22.18
C THR A 27 -15.24 -25.15 23.64
N ALA A 28 -14.82 -26.26 24.27
CA ALA A 28 -14.25 -26.26 25.61
C ALA A 28 -12.93 -25.45 25.69
N LEU A 29 -12.05 -25.59 24.69
CA LEU A 29 -10.82 -24.81 24.56
C LEU A 29 -11.12 -23.32 24.36
N ALA A 30 -12.12 -22.96 23.54
CA ALA A 30 -12.53 -21.57 23.36
C ALA A 30 -13.07 -20.98 24.68
N ARG A 31 -13.93 -21.71 25.40
CA ARG A 31 -14.43 -21.32 26.73
C ARG A 31 -13.29 -21.18 27.75
N ALA A 32 -12.34 -22.11 27.75
CA ALA A 32 -11.18 -22.06 28.64
C ALA A 32 -10.30 -20.84 28.38
N VAL A 33 -10.06 -20.47 27.11
CA VAL A 33 -9.31 -19.25 26.74
C VAL A 33 -10.05 -17.98 27.17
N VAL A 34 -11.38 -17.95 27.08
CA VAL A 34 -12.20 -16.84 27.58
C VAL A 34 -12.14 -16.77 29.11
N ALA A 35 -12.25 -17.92 29.80
CA ALA A 35 -12.22 -18.01 31.26
C ALA A 35 -10.84 -17.72 31.86
N SER A 36 -9.75 -18.12 31.19
CA SER A 36 -8.37 -17.84 31.63
C SER A 36 -8.00 -16.36 31.54
N GLY A 37 -8.76 -15.58 30.76
CA GLY A 37 -8.64 -14.13 30.71
C GLY A 37 -9.18 -13.41 31.94
N ARG A 38 -9.62 -14.08 33.02
CA ARG A 38 -10.29 -13.48 34.18
C ARG A 38 -9.45 -12.58 35.09
N PHE A 39 -8.25 -12.20 34.69
CA PHE A 39 -7.53 -11.13 35.37
C PHE A 39 -7.07 -10.09 34.34
N PHE A 40 -7.49 -8.84 34.57
CA PHE A 40 -6.91 -7.60 34.04
C PHE A 40 -7.46 -6.97 32.75
N THR A 41 -7.73 -5.69 32.91
CA THR A 41 -8.40 -4.72 32.04
C THR A 41 -7.55 -4.35 30.84
N PRO A 42 -8.01 -4.58 29.59
CA PRO A 42 -7.57 -3.78 28.48
C PRO A 42 -8.22 -2.41 28.65
N ARG A 43 -7.50 -1.49 29.30
CA ARG A 43 -7.90 -0.08 29.32
C ARG A 43 -7.91 0.42 27.87
N LEU A 44 -9.07 0.86 27.39
CA LEU A 44 -9.16 1.72 26.20
C LEU A 44 -8.27 2.98 26.37
N GLU A 45 -7.86 3.32 27.60
CA GLU A 45 -6.90 4.36 28.00
C GLU A 45 -5.43 4.07 27.65
N VAL A 46 -5.03 2.88 27.17
CA VAL A 46 -3.61 2.61 26.79
C VAL A 46 -3.16 3.44 25.58
N GLY A 47 -4.06 4.23 24.98
CA GLY A 47 -3.70 5.30 24.06
C GLY A 47 -3.00 6.50 24.71
N MET A 48 -3.07 6.69 26.03
CA MET A 48 -2.71 7.98 26.63
C MET A 48 -1.71 7.99 27.79
N THR A 49 -1.65 7.04 28.73
CA THR A 49 -0.74 7.28 29.90
C THR A 49 -0.13 6.08 30.62
N ASP A 50 -0.62 4.84 30.51
CA ASP A 50 -0.06 3.74 31.32
C ASP A 50 0.72 2.68 30.52
N ARG A 51 1.92 2.34 31.01
CA ARG A 51 2.64 1.12 30.60
C ARG A 51 1.94 -0.08 31.26
N PRO A 52 1.20 -0.93 30.54
CA PRO A 52 0.77 -2.20 31.11
C PRO A 52 2.01 -3.00 31.55
N ARG A 53 1.94 -3.73 32.67
CA ARG A 53 3.05 -4.60 33.09
C ARG A 53 3.36 -5.58 31.95
N ALA A 54 4.64 -5.83 31.70
CA ALA A 54 5.08 -6.60 30.53
C ALA A 54 4.48 -8.01 30.45
N LEU A 55 4.17 -8.63 31.59
CA LEU A 55 3.54 -9.95 31.70
C LEU A 55 2.05 -9.94 31.32
N ASP A 56 1.31 -8.91 31.70
CA ASP A 56 -0.14 -8.80 31.43
C ASP A 56 -0.41 -8.69 29.93
N ASN A 57 0.43 -7.91 29.24
CA ASN A 57 0.38 -7.77 27.78
C ASN A 57 0.74 -9.08 27.06
N LEU A 58 1.54 -9.95 27.69
CA LEU A 58 1.91 -11.24 27.12
C LEU A 58 0.76 -12.25 27.21
N HIS A 59 0.09 -12.33 28.36
CA HIS A 59 -1.04 -13.25 28.56
C HIS A 59 -2.24 -12.91 27.67
N GLU A 60 -2.63 -11.63 27.56
CA GLU A 60 -3.75 -11.24 26.71
C GLU A 60 -3.46 -11.49 25.22
N ARG A 61 -2.22 -11.24 24.79
CA ARG A 61 -1.76 -11.59 23.44
C ARG A 61 -1.77 -13.10 23.22
N ALA A 62 -1.31 -13.88 24.20
CA ALA A 62 -1.34 -15.34 24.12
C ALA A 62 -2.78 -15.86 24.01
N SER A 63 -3.69 -15.42 24.88
CA SER A 63 -5.11 -15.78 24.84
C SER A 63 -5.75 -15.41 23.51
N THR A 64 -5.47 -14.22 22.97
CA THR A 64 -5.97 -13.82 21.65
C THR A 64 -5.43 -14.72 20.54
N VAL A 65 -4.14 -15.02 20.54
CA VAL A 65 -3.52 -15.92 19.55
C VAL A 65 -4.11 -17.33 19.63
N LEU A 66 -4.33 -17.85 20.84
CA LEU A 66 -4.94 -19.17 21.04
C LEU A 66 -6.41 -19.18 20.60
N PHE A 67 -7.14 -18.11 20.86
CA PHE A 67 -8.53 -17.94 20.39
C PHE A 67 -8.60 -17.88 18.85
N GLU A 68 -7.68 -17.13 18.21
CA GLU A 68 -7.56 -17.07 16.76
C GLU A 68 -7.18 -18.43 16.15
N ALA A 69 -6.30 -19.19 16.81
CA ALA A 69 -5.92 -20.54 16.40
C ALA A 69 -7.06 -21.56 16.53
N ASN A 70 -8.04 -21.31 17.40
CA ASN A 70 -9.23 -22.13 17.61
C ASN A 70 -10.48 -21.52 16.98
N ARG A 71 -10.41 -21.19 15.68
CA ARG A 71 -11.50 -20.50 14.98
C ARG A 71 -12.84 -21.25 15.04
N THR A 72 -12.84 -22.57 14.80
CA THR A 72 -14.06 -23.39 14.83
C THR A 72 -14.70 -23.38 16.22
N GLY A 73 -13.90 -23.54 17.29
CA GLY A 73 -14.39 -23.47 18.66
C GLY A 73 -14.92 -22.07 19.02
N ALA A 74 -14.28 -21.01 18.53
CA ALA A 74 -14.76 -19.64 18.70
C ALA A 74 -16.08 -19.40 17.95
N GLU A 75 -16.27 -19.97 16.77
CA GLU A 75 -17.52 -19.88 16.00
C GLU A 75 -18.68 -20.59 16.71
N LYS A 76 -18.47 -21.83 17.17
CA LYS A 76 -19.46 -22.55 17.98
C LYS A 76 -19.79 -21.83 19.29
N LEU A 77 -18.77 -21.23 19.92
CA LEU A 77 -18.98 -20.42 21.12
C LEU A 77 -19.86 -19.20 20.81
N ALA A 78 -19.67 -18.53 19.68
CA ALA A 78 -20.51 -17.40 19.26
C ALA A 78 -21.98 -17.79 19.13
N GLU A 79 -22.28 -18.96 18.57
CA GLU A 79 -23.64 -19.46 18.38
C GLU A 79 -24.33 -19.84 19.71
N GLN A 80 -23.55 -20.23 20.73
CA GLN A 80 -24.04 -20.65 22.04
C GLN A 80 -24.08 -19.52 23.08
N LEU A 81 -23.53 -18.34 22.75
CA LEU A 81 -23.43 -17.23 23.67
C LEU A 81 -24.79 -16.54 23.84
N ASP A 82 -25.37 -16.64 25.03
CA ASP A 82 -26.43 -15.71 25.44
C ASP A 82 -25.80 -14.39 25.90
N ILE A 83 -25.64 -13.47 24.95
CA ILE A 83 -25.04 -12.14 25.20
C ILE A 83 -25.83 -11.35 26.26
N SER A 84 -27.15 -11.53 26.31
CA SER A 84 -28.04 -10.79 27.22
C SER A 84 -27.77 -11.13 28.70
N SER A 85 -27.36 -12.38 28.97
CA SER A 85 -27.01 -12.88 30.30
C SER A 85 -25.69 -12.35 30.86
N ILE A 86 -24.82 -11.77 30.02
CA ILE A 86 -23.52 -11.27 30.44
C ILE A 86 -23.68 -9.88 31.06
N THR A 87 -23.42 -9.76 32.36
CA THR A 87 -23.60 -8.53 33.14
C THR A 87 -22.33 -7.67 33.26
N SER A 88 -21.20 -8.14 32.72
CA SER A 88 -19.90 -7.44 32.78
C SER A 88 -19.57 -6.80 31.43
N ALA A 89 -19.68 -5.46 31.36
CA ALA A 89 -19.28 -4.67 30.19
C ALA A 89 -17.81 -4.88 29.78
N GLU A 90 -16.93 -5.16 30.75
CA GLU A 90 -15.53 -5.48 30.48
C GLU A 90 -15.35 -6.84 29.82
N THR A 91 -16.10 -7.85 30.25
CA THR A 91 -16.07 -9.19 29.64
C THR A 91 -16.57 -9.12 28.19
N LEU A 92 -17.65 -8.38 27.96
CA LEU A 92 -18.19 -8.12 26.64
C LEU A 92 -17.17 -7.46 25.70
N GLU A 93 -16.44 -6.44 26.16
CA GLU A 93 -15.41 -5.77 25.35
C GLU A 93 -14.25 -6.70 24.99
N ARG A 94 -13.78 -7.54 25.93
CA ARG A 94 -12.70 -8.50 25.65
C ARG A 94 -13.13 -9.56 24.63
N LEU A 95 -14.37 -10.04 24.72
CA LEU A 95 -14.95 -10.95 23.72
C LEU A 95 -15.06 -10.24 22.36
N ALA A 96 -15.57 -9.00 22.33
CA ALA A 96 -15.72 -8.23 21.11
C ALA A 96 -14.37 -8.02 20.41
N LEU A 97 -13.31 -7.66 21.13
CA LEU A 97 -11.95 -7.52 20.56
C LEU A 97 -11.48 -8.79 19.86
N ARG A 98 -11.75 -9.97 20.43
CA ARG A 98 -11.35 -11.26 19.86
C ARG A 98 -12.20 -11.61 18.63
N TYR A 99 -13.51 -11.41 18.67
CA TYR A 99 -14.37 -11.61 17.51
C TYR A 99 -14.09 -10.62 16.37
N MET A 100 -13.69 -9.37 16.69
CA MET A 100 -13.18 -8.41 15.70
C MET A 100 -11.94 -8.94 14.97
N LYS A 101 -11.00 -9.57 15.70
CA LYS A 101 -9.81 -10.20 15.10
C LYS A 101 -10.16 -11.38 14.21
N LEU A 102 -11.15 -12.18 14.60
CA LEU A 102 -11.71 -13.26 13.79
C LEU A 102 -12.55 -12.76 12.60
N ARG A 103 -12.81 -11.44 12.51
CA ARG A 103 -13.68 -10.79 11.53
C ARG A 103 -15.12 -11.33 11.59
N LYS A 104 -15.60 -11.57 12.81
CA LYS A 104 -16.99 -11.87 13.18
C LYS A 104 -17.61 -10.57 13.69
N TYR A 105 -17.93 -9.72 12.72
CA TYR A 105 -18.24 -8.31 12.93
C TYR A 105 -19.58 -8.13 13.65
N GLU A 106 -20.56 -8.93 13.27
CA GLU A 106 -21.92 -8.91 13.79
C GLU A 106 -21.93 -9.30 15.28
N THR A 107 -21.24 -10.39 15.65
CA THR A 107 -21.08 -10.82 17.05
C THR A 107 -20.36 -9.75 17.88
N ALA A 108 -19.28 -9.17 17.34
CA ALA A 108 -18.56 -8.11 18.04
C ALA A 108 -19.39 -6.83 18.21
N LEU A 109 -20.25 -6.51 17.25
CA LEU A 109 -21.18 -5.39 17.34
C LEU A 109 -22.20 -5.61 18.47
N GLN A 110 -22.86 -6.76 18.50
CA GLN A 110 -23.84 -7.11 19.54
C GLN A 110 -23.24 -7.06 20.95
N LEU A 111 -22.03 -7.61 21.11
CA LEU A 111 -21.30 -7.56 22.40
C LEU A 111 -21.04 -6.11 22.85
N ARG A 112 -20.68 -5.21 21.93
CA ARG A 112 -20.40 -3.81 22.26
C ARG A 112 -21.64 -2.97 22.47
N GLN A 113 -22.74 -3.26 21.77
CA GLN A 113 -24.05 -2.66 22.04
C GLN A 113 -24.45 -2.95 23.48
N ARG A 114 -24.39 -4.23 23.89
CA ARG A 114 -24.68 -4.63 25.27
C ARG A 114 -23.73 -3.99 26.29
N ALA A 115 -22.44 -3.86 25.95
CA ALA A 115 -21.48 -3.21 26.84
C ALA A 115 -21.77 -1.72 27.05
N ALA A 116 -22.28 -1.03 26.03
CA ALA A 116 -22.72 0.37 26.13
C ALA A 116 -24.03 0.51 26.91
N GLU A 117 -24.98 -0.44 26.77
CA GLU A 117 -26.21 -0.47 27.59
C GLU A 117 -25.94 -0.64 29.08
N LEU A 118 -24.92 -1.44 29.44
CA LEU A 118 -24.56 -1.69 30.84
C LEU A 118 -23.81 -0.51 31.50
N GLN A 119 -23.18 0.35 30.70
CA GLN A 119 -22.39 1.50 31.15
C GLN A 119 -22.60 2.70 30.21
N PRO A 120 -23.83 3.25 30.13
CA PRO A 120 -24.17 4.31 29.18
C PRO A 120 -23.44 5.62 29.49
N GLU A 121 -23.03 5.85 30.72
CA GLU A 121 -22.27 7.02 31.18
C GLU A 121 -20.77 6.94 30.85
N ASN A 122 -20.26 5.80 30.38
CA ASN A 122 -18.86 5.63 30.05
C ASN A 122 -18.59 5.95 28.57
N PRO A 123 -17.94 7.09 28.24
CA PRO A 123 -17.72 7.50 26.85
C PRO A 123 -16.91 6.50 26.03
N LEU A 124 -16.01 5.73 26.67
CA LEU A 124 -15.18 4.77 25.97
C LEU A 124 -15.97 3.56 25.45
N ARG A 125 -17.15 3.27 26.02
CA ARG A 125 -18.06 2.23 25.49
C ARG A 125 -18.64 2.62 24.15
N TRP A 126 -19.04 3.88 24.04
CA TRP A 126 -19.54 4.47 22.81
C TRP A 126 -18.47 4.56 21.73
N VAL A 127 -17.22 4.92 22.09
CA VAL A 127 -16.09 4.85 21.15
C VAL A 127 -15.84 3.42 20.66
N ALA A 128 -15.87 2.43 21.56
CA ALA A 128 -15.69 1.03 21.19
C ALA A 128 -16.83 0.55 20.26
N LEU A 129 -18.07 0.92 20.57
CA LEU A 129 -19.24 0.63 19.75
C LEU A 129 -19.11 1.26 18.35
N ALA A 130 -18.75 2.55 18.27
CA ALA A 130 -18.50 3.23 16.99
C ALA A 130 -17.46 2.50 16.12
N ARG A 131 -16.39 1.97 16.73
CA ARG A 131 -15.39 1.15 16.01
C ARG A 131 -15.94 -0.17 15.49
N SER A 132 -16.90 -0.79 16.18
CA SER A 132 -17.63 -1.95 15.66
C SER A 132 -18.58 -1.55 14.54
N LEU A 133 -19.29 -0.42 14.66
CA LEU A 133 -20.21 0.07 13.63
C LEU A 133 -19.48 0.42 12.33
N GLN A 134 -18.25 0.93 12.40
CA GLN A 134 -17.37 1.11 11.23
C GLN A 134 -17.03 -0.20 10.50
N ARG A 135 -17.30 -1.36 11.11
CA ARG A 135 -17.14 -2.71 10.55
C ARG A 135 -18.28 -3.59 11.03
N ALA A 136 -19.53 -3.20 10.75
CA ALA A 136 -20.72 -3.78 11.35
C ALA A 136 -21.03 -5.20 10.84
N ARG A 137 -20.88 -5.43 9.53
CA ARG A 137 -21.16 -6.71 8.89
C ARG A 137 -20.18 -7.03 7.76
N ARG A 138 -20.19 -8.25 7.23
CA ARG A 138 -19.52 -8.56 5.96
C ARG A 138 -20.40 -8.24 4.76
N GLY A 139 -19.79 -7.84 3.65
CA GLY A 139 -20.49 -7.71 2.37
C GLY A 139 -19.92 -6.66 1.42
N ALA A 140 -19.22 -5.65 1.91
CA ALA A 140 -18.62 -4.62 1.06
C ALA A 140 -17.49 -5.22 0.20
N VAL A 141 -17.19 -4.58 -0.92
CA VAL A 141 -15.95 -4.85 -1.66
C VAL A 141 -14.85 -3.94 -1.11
N THR A 142 -13.70 -4.51 -0.77
CA THR A 142 -12.55 -3.79 -0.21
C THR A 142 -11.27 -4.24 -0.89
N ASN A 143 -10.25 -3.39 -0.88
CA ASN A 143 -8.96 -3.72 -1.49
C ASN A 143 -7.99 -4.37 -0.47
N ASP A 144 -7.58 -5.62 -0.72
CA ASP A 144 -6.42 -6.26 -0.08
C ASP A 144 -5.16 -5.95 -0.91
N PRO A 145 -4.05 -5.47 -0.31
CA PRO A 145 -2.87 -5.06 -1.08
C PRO A 145 -2.13 -6.17 -1.85
N VAL A 146 -2.54 -7.43 -1.69
CA VAL A 146 -2.01 -8.57 -2.45
C VAL A 146 -3.12 -9.24 -3.25
N ALA A 147 -4.22 -9.59 -2.57
CA ALA A 147 -5.33 -10.33 -3.19
C ALA A 147 -6.29 -9.44 -4.00
N GLY A 148 -6.05 -8.13 -4.07
CA GLY A 148 -6.90 -7.19 -4.80
C GLY A 148 -8.27 -7.01 -4.17
N LEU A 149 -9.29 -6.78 -5.00
CA LEU A 149 -10.68 -6.65 -4.55
C LEU A 149 -11.21 -7.96 -3.94
N VAL A 150 -11.68 -7.85 -2.69
CA VAL A 150 -12.18 -8.95 -1.85
C VAL A 150 -13.40 -8.52 -1.04
N HIS A 151 -14.22 -9.48 -0.61
CA HIS A 151 -15.24 -9.21 0.40
C HIS A 151 -14.63 -8.70 1.72
N GLY A 152 -15.13 -7.58 2.20
CA GLY A 152 -14.72 -6.88 3.39
C GLY A 152 -15.89 -6.47 4.28
N ALA A 153 -15.61 -5.52 5.18
CA ALA A 153 -16.57 -5.05 6.16
C ALA A 153 -17.42 -3.91 5.59
N VAL A 154 -18.72 -3.95 5.84
CA VAL A 154 -19.66 -2.84 5.63
C VAL A 154 -19.66 -1.97 6.88
N SER A 155 -19.60 -0.66 6.70
CA SER A 155 -19.70 0.31 7.79
C SER A 155 -21.12 0.83 7.91
N ASP A 156 -21.61 0.93 9.15
CA ASP A 156 -22.77 1.72 9.51
C ASP A 156 -22.28 3.09 10.00
N THR A 157 -22.07 4.00 9.03
CA THR A 157 -21.39 5.27 9.26
C THR A 157 -22.20 6.22 10.14
N GLU A 158 -23.51 6.33 9.90
CA GLU A 158 -24.38 7.23 10.66
C GLU A 158 -24.46 6.78 12.11
N ALA A 159 -24.70 5.49 12.36
CA ALA A 159 -24.70 4.96 13.72
C ALA A 159 -23.33 5.13 14.41
N ALA A 160 -22.22 4.97 13.68
CA ALA A 160 -20.88 5.21 14.22
C ALA A 160 -20.67 6.68 14.60
N ARG A 161 -21.21 7.62 13.79
CA ARG A 161 -21.16 9.06 14.05
C ARG A 161 -21.99 9.41 15.28
N GLU A 162 -23.20 8.88 15.39
CA GLU A 162 -24.06 9.06 16.56
C GLU A 162 -23.39 8.55 17.83
N ALA A 163 -22.82 7.35 17.82
CA ALA A 163 -22.10 6.81 18.96
C ALA A 163 -20.90 7.69 19.38
N LEU A 164 -20.13 8.24 18.43
CA LEU A 164 -19.04 9.18 18.75
C LEU A 164 -19.57 10.53 19.26
N ALA A 165 -20.72 11.00 18.77
CA ALA A 165 -21.38 12.19 19.28
C ALA A 165 -21.82 12.00 20.74
N THR A 166 -22.40 10.84 21.09
CA THR A 166 -22.73 10.49 22.48
C THR A 166 -21.48 10.44 23.34
N ALA A 167 -20.39 9.81 22.87
CA ALA A 167 -19.12 9.77 23.59
C ALA A 167 -18.61 11.19 23.89
N GLN A 168 -18.66 12.08 22.91
CA GLN A 168 -18.20 13.46 23.05
C GLN A 168 -19.10 14.30 23.96
N GLN A 169 -20.41 14.06 23.97
CA GLN A 169 -21.31 14.73 24.93
C GLN A 169 -20.96 14.39 26.38
N LEU A 170 -20.58 13.13 26.63
CA LEU A 170 -20.19 12.66 27.96
C LEU A 170 -18.82 13.19 28.41
N ASP A 171 -17.88 13.37 27.47
CA ASP A 171 -16.54 13.91 27.75
C ASP A 171 -16.04 14.79 26.59
N PRO A 172 -16.43 16.09 26.54
CA PRO A 172 -16.25 16.95 25.38
C PRO A 172 -14.81 17.25 24.98
N GLN A 173 -13.87 17.19 25.94
CA GLN A 173 -12.47 17.54 25.75
C GLN A 173 -11.56 16.32 25.76
N ASN A 174 -12.11 15.10 25.74
CA ASN A 174 -11.31 13.90 25.70
C ASN A 174 -10.57 13.79 24.36
N PRO A 175 -9.23 13.88 24.33
CA PRO A 175 -8.50 13.90 23.07
C PRO A 175 -8.56 12.56 22.32
N TYR A 176 -8.84 11.44 22.99
CA TYR A 176 -9.09 10.17 22.32
C TYR A 176 -10.41 10.18 21.54
N ILE A 177 -11.46 10.77 22.11
CA ILE A 177 -12.77 10.88 21.45
C ILE A 177 -12.67 11.85 20.27
N LEU A 178 -12.03 13.00 20.48
CA LEU A 178 -11.74 13.95 19.40
C LEU A 178 -10.95 13.29 18.27
N HIS A 179 -9.92 12.50 18.58
CA HIS A 179 -9.15 11.76 17.59
C HIS A 179 -10.00 10.73 16.84
N GLU A 180 -10.83 9.95 17.53
CA GLU A 180 -11.65 8.91 16.91
C GLU A 180 -12.76 9.49 16.03
N ARG A 181 -13.39 10.59 16.47
CA ARG A 181 -14.37 11.34 15.67
C ARG A 181 -13.71 12.04 14.49
N GLY A 182 -12.59 12.72 14.71
CA GLY A 182 -11.81 13.35 13.64
C GLY A 182 -11.38 12.34 12.58
N ARG A 183 -10.96 11.13 12.99
CA ARG A 183 -10.69 10.04 12.05
C ARG A 183 -11.93 9.64 11.25
N LEU A 184 -13.08 9.45 11.89
CA LEU A 184 -14.31 9.06 11.20
C LEU A 184 -14.74 10.11 10.18
N GLU A 185 -14.86 11.38 10.59
CA GLU A 185 -15.30 12.45 9.69
C GLU A 185 -14.33 12.64 8.53
N PHE A 186 -13.02 12.57 8.83
CA PHE A 186 -12.01 12.57 7.79
C PHE A 186 -12.23 11.38 6.85
N GLU A 187 -12.23 10.12 7.30
CA GLU A 187 -12.43 8.96 6.43
C GLU A 187 -13.74 8.96 5.62
N ARG A 188 -14.73 9.79 6.00
CA ARG A 188 -16.04 9.91 5.37
C ARG A 188 -16.24 11.12 4.47
N GLY A 189 -15.18 11.91 4.23
CA GLY A 189 -15.23 13.00 3.27
C GLY A 189 -15.35 14.39 3.87
N ASP A 190 -15.67 14.50 5.15
CA ASP A 190 -15.64 15.79 5.86
C ASP A 190 -14.21 16.06 6.35
N TRP A 191 -13.33 16.30 5.38
CA TRP A 191 -11.91 16.57 5.62
C TRP A 191 -11.68 17.79 6.52
N PRO A 192 -12.40 18.93 6.36
CA PRO A 192 -12.24 20.10 7.22
C PRO A 192 -12.55 19.80 8.69
N THR A 193 -13.71 19.22 9.00
CA THR A 193 -14.08 18.88 10.38
C THR A 193 -13.14 17.82 10.95
N GLY A 194 -12.81 16.81 10.13
CA GLY A 194 -11.91 15.74 10.51
C GLY A 194 -10.52 16.25 10.91
N LEU A 195 -9.91 17.12 10.10
CA LEU A 195 -8.61 17.72 10.40
C LEU A 195 -8.63 18.58 11.65
N GLU A 196 -9.68 19.39 11.83
CA GLU A 196 -9.80 20.25 13.01
C GLU A 196 -9.89 19.44 14.30
N LEU A 197 -10.72 18.39 14.33
CA LEU A 197 -10.83 17.49 15.48
C LEU A 197 -9.51 16.74 15.76
N LEU A 198 -8.81 16.30 14.72
CA LEU A 198 -7.50 15.66 14.88
C LEU A 198 -6.44 16.62 15.42
N ARG A 199 -6.48 17.88 15.00
CA ARG A 199 -5.61 18.96 15.49
C ARG A 199 -5.87 19.24 16.97
N GLN A 200 -7.14 19.42 17.35
CA GLN A 200 -7.53 19.60 18.75
C GLN A 200 -7.10 18.40 19.61
N ALA A 201 -7.24 17.17 19.11
CA ALA A 201 -6.81 15.97 19.84
C ALA A 201 -5.31 15.97 20.18
N VAL A 202 -4.45 16.39 19.25
CA VAL A 202 -3.00 16.46 19.51
C VAL A 202 -2.59 17.72 20.30
N GLU A 203 -3.36 18.80 20.24
CA GLU A 203 -3.14 20.01 21.04
C GLU A 203 -3.54 19.82 22.52
N THR A 204 -4.65 19.11 22.79
CA THR A 204 -5.12 18.83 24.16
C THR A 204 -4.26 17.79 24.87
N ALA A 205 -3.57 16.93 24.12
CA ALA A 205 -2.55 16.04 24.65
C ALA A 205 -1.29 16.09 23.75
N PRO A 206 -0.43 17.12 23.92
CA PRO A 206 0.77 17.29 23.08
C PRO A 206 1.74 16.11 23.17
N GLU A 207 1.82 15.50 24.36
CA GLU A 207 2.58 14.28 24.65
C GLU A 207 1.81 12.99 24.27
N ALA A 208 0.62 13.12 23.69
CA ALA A 208 -0.09 11.97 23.16
C ALA A 208 0.80 11.19 22.21
N SER A 209 0.55 9.88 22.19
CA SER A 209 1.37 8.91 21.46
C SER A 209 1.70 9.40 20.04
N SER A 210 3.00 9.44 19.70
CA SER A 210 3.59 9.65 18.35
C SER A 210 2.76 9.11 17.15
N SER A 211 1.92 8.09 17.38
CA SER A 211 0.90 7.62 16.44
C SER A 211 -0.16 8.64 16.02
N TRP A 212 -0.66 9.51 16.91
CA TRP A 212 -1.69 10.50 16.57
C TRP A 212 -1.13 11.62 15.71
N TRP A 213 0.05 12.14 16.07
CA TRP A 213 0.82 13.03 15.21
C TRP A 213 1.10 12.43 13.83
N SER A 214 1.48 11.15 13.77
CA SER A 214 1.67 10.44 12.49
C SER A 214 0.36 10.28 11.69
N TYR A 215 -0.79 10.18 12.36
CA TYR A 215 -2.11 10.10 11.72
C TYR A 215 -2.52 11.46 11.16
N LEU A 216 -2.37 12.53 11.95
CA LEU A 216 -2.61 13.91 11.50
C LEU A 216 -1.72 14.25 10.28
N ALA A 217 -0.44 13.90 10.34
CA ALA A 217 0.46 14.03 9.19
C ALA A 217 -0.05 13.25 7.96
N ALA A 218 -0.49 12.00 8.15
CA ALA A 218 -1.05 11.19 7.08
C ALA A 218 -2.34 11.78 6.48
N ALA A 219 -3.11 12.55 7.27
CA ALA A 219 -4.29 13.27 6.82
C ALA A 219 -3.90 14.50 5.99
N TYR A 220 -2.95 15.33 6.45
CA TYR A 220 -2.45 16.49 5.71
C TYR A 220 -1.89 16.14 4.32
N ARG A 221 -1.18 15.02 4.19
CA ARG A 221 -0.64 14.60 2.88
C ARG A 221 -1.66 14.02 1.90
N LYS A 222 -2.92 13.87 2.29
CA LYS A 222 -3.91 13.24 1.41
C LYS A 222 -4.11 14.10 0.16
N PRO A 223 -4.35 13.47 -1.00
CA PRO A 223 -4.65 14.14 -2.25
C PRO A 223 -5.50 15.41 -2.22
N HIS A 224 -6.64 15.38 -1.51
CA HIS A 224 -7.62 16.47 -1.41
C HIS A 224 -7.25 17.54 -0.37
N VAL A 225 -6.23 17.30 0.46
CA VAL A 225 -5.68 18.30 1.41
C VAL A 225 -4.38 18.89 0.85
N ALA A 226 -3.47 18.01 0.43
CA ALA A 226 -2.18 18.29 -0.20
C ALA A 226 -1.28 19.28 0.56
N ASP A 227 -1.44 19.39 1.89
CA ASP A 227 -0.61 20.26 2.74
C ASP A 227 0.67 19.51 3.17
N LEU A 228 1.66 19.50 2.27
CA LEU A 228 2.89 18.75 2.47
C LEU A 228 3.75 19.31 3.61
N ASP A 229 3.72 20.62 3.84
CA ASP A 229 4.51 21.28 4.87
C ASP A 229 3.98 20.94 6.27
N LYS A 230 2.66 21.10 6.50
CA LYS A 230 2.06 20.66 7.78
C LYS A 230 2.19 19.16 7.98
N SER A 231 2.13 18.36 6.90
CA SER A 231 2.40 16.93 6.99
C SER A 231 3.82 16.63 7.45
N LEU A 232 4.82 17.33 6.91
CA LEU A 232 6.22 17.15 7.29
C LEU A 232 6.43 17.54 8.76
N GLU A 233 5.94 18.71 9.17
CA GLU A 233 6.02 19.19 10.55
C GLU A 233 5.40 18.20 11.55
N ALA A 234 4.20 17.69 11.25
CA ALA A 234 3.53 16.72 12.12
C ALA A 234 4.30 15.38 12.20
N TYR A 235 4.90 14.90 11.10
CA TYR A 235 5.77 13.72 11.15
C TYR A 235 7.07 13.98 11.94
N GLU A 236 7.64 15.17 11.85
CA GLU A 236 8.81 15.56 12.65
C GLU A 236 8.47 15.62 14.14
N LYS A 237 7.31 16.18 14.51
CA LYS A 237 6.81 16.11 15.90
C LYS A 237 6.63 14.67 16.37
N ALA A 238 6.03 13.81 15.54
CA ALA A 238 5.91 12.38 15.84
C ALA A 238 7.27 11.70 16.07
N LEU A 239 8.29 12.07 15.28
CA LEU A 239 9.65 11.56 15.39
C LEU A 239 10.37 12.11 16.63
N GLN A 240 10.20 13.39 16.97
CA GLN A 240 10.77 13.99 18.18
C GLN A 240 10.26 13.31 19.45
N LEU A 241 8.94 13.04 19.53
CA LEU A 241 8.34 12.33 20.65
C LEU A 241 8.84 10.89 20.78
N ARG A 242 9.04 10.21 19.64
CA ARG A 242 9.52 8.84 19.59
C ARG A 242 10.57 8.64 18.48
N PRO A 243 11.83 8.97 18.75
CA PRO A 243 12.91 8.92 17.76
C PRO A 243 13.20 7.53 17.19
N ASP A 244 12.74 6.45 17.83
CA ASP A 244 12.92 5.07 17.38
C ASP A 244 11.79 4.58 16.44
N ARG A 245 10.80 5.41 16.12
CA ARG A 245 9.64 5.03 15.30
C ARG A 245 9.92 5.17 13.82
N GLU A 246 10.16 4.04 13.18
CA GLU A 246 10.40 3.95 11.73
C GLU A 246 9.27 4.56 10.88
N ALA A 247 8.01 4.42 11.30
CA ALA A 247 6.87 4.95 10.55
C ALA A 247 6.89 6.49 10.45
N ALA A 248 7.20 7.18 11.57
CA ALA A 248 7.31 8.64 11.59
C ALA A 248 8.50 9.09 10.74
N PHE A 249 9.66 8.44 10.88
CA PHE A 249 10.84 8.80 10.09
C PHE A 249 10.65 8.57 8.58
N ARG A 250 9.97 7.49 8.16
CA ARG A 250 9.58 7.28 6.75
C ARG A 250 8.64 8.39 6.25
N GLY A 251 7.74 8.87 7.11
CA GLY A 251 6.88 10.02 6.84
C GLY A 251 7.69 11.30 6.60
N VAL A 252 8.67 11.59 7.46
CA VAL A 252 9.60 12.73 7.29
C VAL A 252 10.34 12.64 5.96
N ILE A 253 10.95 11.49 5.64
CA ILE A 253 11.68 11.30 4.38
C ILE A 253 10.76 11.54 3.18
N LEU A 254 9.58 10.92 3.18
CA LEU A 254 8.66 11.00 2.04
C LEU A 254 8.13 12.42 1.86
N MET A 255 7.75 13.11 2.93
CA MET A 255 7.20 14.46 2.84
C MET A 255 8.27 15.49 2.51
N GLY A 256 9.44 15.45 3.15
CA GLY A 256 10.51 16.41 2.82
C GLY A 256 11.08 16.22 1.41
N ALA A 257 11.12 14.98 0.89
CA ALA A 257 11.51 14.76 -0.50
C ALA A 257 10.44 15.23 -1.52
N ARG A 258 9.18 15.38 -1.09
CA ARG A 258 8.10 15.96 -1.91
C ARG A 258 7.97 17.48 -1.74
N ALA A 259 8.28 18.02 -0.57
CA ALA A 259 8.10 19.43 -0.19
C ALA A 259 9.34 20.26 -0.57
N ASP A 260 9.93 20.97 0.39
CA ASP A 260 11.08 21.88 0.21
C ASP A 260 12.39 21.20 -0.24
N GLN A 261 12.52 19.88 -0.11
CA GLN A 261 13.76 19.13 -0.34
C GLN A 261 14.96 19.66 0.46
N ASP A 262 14.73 20.13 1.69
CA ASP A 262 15.83 20.45 2.61
C ASP A 262 16.54 19.14 3.05
N TRP A 263 17.51 18.73 2.23
CA TRP A 263 18.30 17.52 2.45
C TRP A 263 19.05 17.56 3.79
N ALA A 264 19.44 18.76 4.26
CA ALA A 264 20.12 18.92 5.54
C ALA A 264 19.14 18.68 6.71
N ARG A 265 17.92 19.19 6.62
CA ARG A 265 16.81 18.90 7.56
C ARG A 265 16.47 17.41 7.61
N LEU A 266 16.35 16.78 6.44
CA LEU A 266 16.12 15.34 6.34
C LEU A 266 17.25 14.53 6.98
N TRP A 267 18.50 14.95 6.78
CA TRP A 267 19.65 14.29 7.39
C TRP A 267 19.71 14.45 8.91
N ARG A 268 19.38 15.63 9.45
CA ARG A 268 19.24 15.83 10.92
C ARG A 268 18.20 14.88 11.52
N SER A 269 17.06 14.71 10.85
CA SER A 269 16.05 13.72 11.23
C SER A 269 16.56 12.28 11.18
N ALA A 270 17.41 11.96 10.20
CA ALA A 270 18.07 10.66 10.10
C ALA A 270 19.07 10.42 11.24
N GLU A 271 19.85 11.42 11.62
CA GLU A 271 20.78 11.36 12.75
C GLU A 271 20.03 11.14 14.07
N LEU A 272 18.92 11.87 14.28
CA LEU A 272 18.02 11.66 15.42
C LEU A 272 17.53 10.21 15.47
N TYR A 273 16.99 9.70 14.36
CA TYR A 273 16.49 8.33 14.26
C TYR A 273 17.60 7.28 14.51
N GLU A 274 18.74 7.39 13.82
CA GLU A 274 19.84 6.42 13.94
C GLU A 274 20.49 6.41 15.32
N SER A 275 20.54 7.58 15.97
CA SER A 275 21.03 7.71 17.34
C SER A 275 20.10 7.04 18.34
N ALA A 276 18.78 7.07 18.14
CA ALA A 276 17.83 6.47 19.06
C ALA A 276 17.73 4.94 18.97
N ARG A 277 18.20 4.35 17.87
CA ARG A 277 18.15 2.90 17.65
C ARG A 277 19.03 2.12 18.63
N ARG A 278 18.44 1.09 19.24
CA ARG A 278 19.07 0.20 20.23
C ARG A 278 19.98 -0.90 19.63
N THR A 279 20.34 -0.80 18.35
CA THR A 279 21.19 -1.80 17.67
C THR A 279 22.68 -1.59 17.99
N ARG A 280 23.43 -2.69 18.10
CA ARG A 280 24.90 -2.69 18.28
C ARG A 280 25.59 -1.86 17.18
N GLY A 281 26.80 -1.38 17.48
CA GLY A 281 27.61 -0.59 16.53
C GLY A 281 27.19 0.88 16.41
N ARG A 282 26.66 1.50 17.47
CA ARG A 282 26.27 2.92 17.48
C ARG A 282 27.43 3.84 17.06
N ALA A 283 28.63 3.63 17.60
CA ALA A 283 29.78 4.49 17.31
C ALA A 283 30.15 4.48 15.80
N ALA A 284 30.33 3.30 15.21
CA ALA A 284 30.59 3.15 13.78
C ALA A 284 29.47 3.75 12.93
N ARG A 285 28.21 3.51 13.31
CA ARG A 285 27.03 4.07 12.65
C ARG A 285 27.02 5.60 12.66
N MET A 286 27.25 6.23 13.80
CA MET A 286 27.28 7.68 13.90
C MET A 286 28.50 8.28 13.18
N LYS A 287 29.65 7.59 13.18
CA LYS A 287 30.81 8.00 12.38
C LYS A 287 30.50 7.98 10.88
N LEU A 288 29.80 6.96 10.40
CA LEU A 288 29.33 6.91 9.03
C LEU A 288 28.32 8.03 8.74
N MET A 289 27.39 8.31 9.66
CA MET A 289 26.45 9.43 9.51
C MET A 289 27.20 10.77 9.35
N GLU A 290 28.21 11.01 10.17
CA GLU A 290 29.06 12.22 10.08
C GLU A 290 29.77 12.30 8.72
N ALA A 291 30.36 11.19 8.27
CA ALA A 291 31.10 11.13 7.00
C ALA A 291 30.21 11.38 5.77
N LEU A 292 28.92 11.08 5.85
CA LEU A 292 27.97 11.29 4.77
C LEU A 292 27.28 12.66 4.83
N ARG A 293 27.33 13.38 5.97
CA ARG A 293 26.67 14.69 6.14
C ARG A 293 26.96 15.68 4.99
N PRO A 294 28.19 15.82 4.44
CA PRO A 294 28.45 16.76 3.36
C PRO A 294 27.61 16.55 2.10
N MET A 295 27.17 15.32 1.79
CA MET A 295 26.33 15.06 0.61
C MET A 295 24.88 15.55 0.78
N PHE A 296 24.47 15.85 2.01
CA PHE A 296 23.15 16.38 2.36
C PHE A 296 23.18 17.87 2.69
N ALA A 297 24.35 18.53 2.65
CA ALA A 297 24.44 19.97 2.91
C ALA A 297 23.64 20.78 1.87
N ALA A 298 23.14 21.94 2.27
CA ALA A 298 22.56 22.91 1.34
C ALA A 298 23.60 23.27 0.26
N GLY A 299 23.22 23.16 -1.01
CA GLY A 299 24.12 23.40 -2.15
C GLY A 299 25.18 22.31 -2.40
N ALA A 300 25.03 21.11 -1.83
CA ALA A 300 25.95 20.00 -2.08
C ALA A 300 26.01 19.62 -3.58
N GLY A 301 27.15 19.89 -4.21
CA GLY A 301 27.39 19.62 -5.63
C GLY A 301 27.96 18.23 -5.92
N ARG A 302 28.34 18.00 -7.18
CA ARG A 302 28.86 16.71 -7.68
C ARG A 302 30.03 16.17 -6.86
N ALA A 303 30.92 17.01 -6.34
CA ALA A 303 32.07 16.60 -5.55
C ALA A 303 31.66 15.97 -4.20
N GLN A 304 30.77 16.63 -3.44
CA GLN A 304 30.29 16.11 -2.15
C GLN A 304 29.49 14.82 -2.32
N ILE A 305 28.67 14.74 -3.38
CA ILE A 305 27.93 13.51 -3.71
C ILE A 305 28.88 12.36 -4.01
N SER A 306 29.89 12.60 -4.85
CA SER A 306 30.88 11.58 -5.23
C SER A 306 31.70 11.12 -4.02
N ALA A 307 32.11 12.05 -3.15
CA ALA A 307 32.79 11.71 -1.90
C ALA A 307 31.90 10.84 -0.99
N GLY A 308 30.60 11.16 -0.88
CA GLY A 308 29.63 10.35 -0.14
C GLY A 308 29.49 8.92 -0.69
N ILE A 309 29.44 8.77 -2.03
CA ILE A 309 29.41 7.45 -2.69
C ILE A 309 30.65 6.62 -2.33
N VAL A 310 31.84 7.23 -2.34
CA VAL A 310 33.07 6.55 -1.92
C VAL A 310 33.00 6.10 -0.46
N GLN A 311 32.50 6.94 0.45
CA GLN A 311 32.31 6.57 1.86
C GLN A 311 31.31 5.42 2.02
N LEU A 312 30.24 5.38 1.24
CA LEU A 312 29.28 4.26 1.22
C LEU A 312 29.95 2.95 0.78
N GLY A 313 30.80 3.00 -0.25
CA GLY A 313 31.58 1.85 -0.70
C GLY A 313 32.51 1.32 0.39
N ILE A 314 33.25 2.21 1.07
CA ILE A 314 34.12 1.84 2.19
C ILE A 314 33.33 1.21 3.33
N ALA A 315 32.19 1.83 3.71
CA ALA A 315 31.33 1.32 4.76
C ALA A 315 30.76 -0.07 4.42
N HIS A 316 30.35 -0.27 3.17
CA HIS A 316 29.86 -1.56 2.68
C HIS A 316 30.92 -2.66 2.84
N THR A 317 32.17 -2.41 2.41
CA THR A 317 33.29 -3.34 2.56
C THR A 317 33.59 -3.67 4.02
N LYS A 318 33.43 -2.70 4.93
CA LYS A 318 33.58 -2.90 6.38
C LYS A 318 32.38 -3.59 7.05
N GLY A 319 31.31 -3.86 6.30
CA GLY A 319 30.07 -4.40 6.85
C GLY A 319 29.28 -3.40 7.70
N GLU A 320 29.63 -2.10 7.65
CA GLU A 320 28.91 -1.03 8.33
C GLU A 320 27.60 -0.72 7.60
N ARG A 321 26.50 -0.59 8.35
CA ARG A 321 25.17 -0.42 7.77
C ARG A 321 24.32 0.57 8.53
N LEU A 322 23.63 1.43 7.78
CA LEU A 322 22.54 2.27 8.28
C LEU A 322 21.22 1.48 8.26
N SER A 323 20.19 2.01 8.90
CA SER A 323 18.84 1.43 8.87
C SER A 323 18.26 1.37 7.45
N TRP A 324 17.18 0.59 7.25
CA TRP A 324 16.43 0.60 5.99
C TRP A 324 15.95 2.01 5.60
N PRO A 325 15.22 2.76 6.45
CA PRO A 325 14.75 4.09 6.06
C PRO A 325 15.88 5.08 5.77
N THR A 326 17.00 5.06 6.53
CA THR A 326 18.13 5.97 6.24
C THR A 326 18.83 5.63 4.93
N THR A 327 19.00 4.35 4.61
CA THR A 327 19.51 3.96 3.28
C THR A 327 18.53 4.36 2.16
N SER A 328 17.21 4.30 2.38
CA SER A 328 16.22 4.81 1.43
C SER A 328 16.34 6.32 1.22
N LEU A 329 16.58 7.11 2.27
CA LEU A 329 16.86 8.54 2.14
C LEU A 329 18.09 8.81 1.25
N ILE A 330 19.15 8.00 1.40
CA ILE A 330 20.35 8.09 0.55
C ILE A 330 20.02 7.73 -0.90
N VAL A 331 19.23 6.67 -1.13
CA VAL A 331 18.76 6.29 -2.47
C VAL A 331 18.03 7.47 -3.13
N TYR A 332 17.14 8.14 -2.40
CA TYR A 332 16.47 9.34 -2.94
C TYR A 332 17.46 10.46 -3.21
N ARG A 333 18.34 10.80 -2.26
CA ARG A 333 19.34 11.85 -2.45
C ARG A 333 20.20 11.64 -3.70
N LEU A 334 20.62 10.39 -3.96
CA LEU A 334 21.38 10.03 -5.15
C LEU A 334 20.53 10.11 -6.42
N SER A 335 19.27 9.66 -6.38
CA SER A 335 18.37 9.73 -7.53
C SER A 335 18.11 11.19 -7.93
N PHE A 336 17.83 12.07 -6.97
CA PHE A 336 17.70 13.51 -7.19
C PHE A 336 19.01 14.19 -7.61
N ALA A 337 20.17 13.57 -7.36
CA ALA A 337 21.47 14.04 -7.84
C ALA A 337 21.88 13.43 -9.20
N GLN A 338 20.95 12.73 -9.89
CA GLN A 338 21.21 11.99 -11.12
C GLN A 338 22.40 11.03 -10.99
N ARG A 339 22.39 10.23 -9.93
CA ARG A 339 23.30 9.10 -9.70
C ARG A 339 22.46 7.83 -9.61
N MET A 340 21.79 7.52 -10.72
CA MET A 340 20.79 6.46 -10.81
C MET A 340 21.45 5.11 -10.62
N LYS A 341 22.63 4.91 -11.22
CA LYS A 341 23.40 3.68 -11.07
C LYS A 341 23.67 3.34 -9.60
N GLU A 342 24.18 4.30 -8.83
CA GLU A 342 24.47 4.11 -7.41
C GLU A 342 23.20 4.00 -6.57
N ALA A 343 22.15 4.76 -6.89
CA ALA A 343 20.86 4.70 -6.21
C ALA A 343 20.22 3.30 -6.34
N PHE A 344 20.16 2.74 -7.55
CA PHE A 344 19.62 1.40 -7.79
C PHE A 344 20.52 0.29 -7.24
N ALA A 345 21.85 0.47 -7.22
CA ALA A 345 22.77 -0.44 -6.55
C ALA A 345 22.51 -0.52 -5.03
N LEU A 346 22.29 0.62 -4.36
CA LEU A 346 21.90 0.64 -2.95
C LEU A 346 20.54 -0.02 -2.72
N ARG A 347 19.58 0.17 -3.64
CA ARG A 347 18.26 -0.48 -3.57
C ARG A 347 18.38 -2.00 -3.72
N ARG A 348 19.24 -2.49 -4.61
CA ARG A 348 19.60 -3.92 -4.73
C ARG A 348 20.23 -4.45 -3.44
N GLY A 349 21.13 -3.69 -2.82
CA GLY A 349 21.68 -4.02 -1.50
C GLY A 349 20.62 -4.11 -0.39
N LEU A 350 19.59 -3.26 -0.43
CA LEU A 350 18.44 -3.33 0.48
C LEU A 350 17.61 -4.60 0.25
N ALA A 351 17.40 -5.02 -1.00
CA ALA A 351 16.72 -6.27 -1.32
C ALA A 351 17.51 -7.48 -0.78
N GLN A 352 18.82 -7.55 -1.04
CA GLN A 352 19.71 -8.60 -0.52
C GLN A 352 19.65 -8.68 1.00
N ARG A 353 19.77 -7.53 1.68
CA ARG A 353 19.68 -7.48 3.15
C ARG A 353 18.32 -7.94 3.65
N SER A 354 17.25 -7.63 2.94
CA SER A 354 15.89 -8.01 3.31
C SER A 354 15.67 -9.52 3.16
N ALA A 355 16.12 -10.11 2.04
CA ALA A 355 16.07 -11.55 1.83
C ALA A 355 16.89 -12.30 2.90
N ALA A 356 18.13 -11.87 3.16
CA ALA A 356 19.00 -12.45 4.18
C ALA A 356 18.39 -12.35 5.60
N TRP A 357 17.76 -11.22 5.94
CA TRP A 357 17.16 -11.02 7.25
C TRP A 357 15.88 -11.83 7.45
N LEU A 358 15.02 -11.91 6.42
CA LEU A 358 13.77 -12.66 6.47
C LEU A 358 14.03 -14.17 6.50
N GLY A 359 15.06 -14.65 5.78
CA GLY A 359 15.30 -16.07 5.56
C GLY A 359 14.16 -16.75 4.79
N THR A 360 14.22 -18.07 4.65
CA THR A 360 13.22 -18.84 3.87
C THR A 360 11.97 -19.22 4.69
N ALA A 361 12.07 -19.21 6.02
CA ALA A 361 10.97 -19.56 6.90
C ALA A 361 10.01 -18.37 7.10
N SER A 362 8.71 -18.60 6.83
CA SER A 362 7.65 -17.59 7.04
C SER A 362 6.66 -17.94 8.14
N ALA A 363 6.80 -19.09 8.81
CA ALA A 363 5.90 -19.54 9.89
C ALA A 363 4.40 -19.45 9.52
N GLY A 364 4.04 -19.79 8.28
CA GLY A 364 2.66 -19.70 7.78
C GLY A 364 2.10 -18.29 7.57
N HIS A 365 2.93 -17.23 7.58
CA HIS A 365 2.45 -15.85 7.41
C HIS A 365 2.60 -15.34 5.97
N SER A 366 1.49 -15.24 5.23
CA SER A 366 1.48 -14.78 3.81
C SER A 366 2.12 -13.38 3.60
N ARG A 367 1.99 -12.44 4.54
CA ARG A 367 2.62 -11.10 4.43
C ARG A 367 4.14 -11.12 4.62
N HIS A 368 4.67 -12.05 5.44
CA HIS A 368 6.11 -12.27 5.54
C HIS A 368 6.62 -12.86 4.24
N ARG A 369 5.91 -13.87 3.73
CA ARG A 369 6.20 -14.51 2.43
C ARG A 369 6.25 -13.48 1.30
N GLN A 370 5.27 -12.57 1.22
CA GLN A 370 5.25 -11.49 0.24
C GLN A 370 6.56 -10.69 0.25
N LYS A 371 7.02 -10.20 1.41
CA LYS A 371 8.23 -9.38 1.51
C LYS A 371 9.48 -10.12 1.04
N LEU A 372 9.58 -11.41 1.35
CA LEU A 372 10.67 -12.26 0.89
C LEU A 372 10.62 -12.42 -0.63
N LEU A 373 9.44 -12.78 -1.17
CA LEU A 373 9.25 -12.94 -2.61
C LEU A 373 9.54 -11.64 -3.36
N SER A 374 9.06 -10.49 -2.89
CA SER A 374 9.38 -9.18 -3.48
C SER A 374 10.89 -8.94 -3.54
N ALA A 375 11.64 -9.29 -2.50
CA ALA A 375 13.09 -9.15 -2.49
C ALA A 375 13.77 -10.10 -3.49
N LEU A 376 13.38 -11.38 -3.51
CA LEU A 376 13.95 -12.38 -4.43
C LEU A 376 13.66 -12.04 -5.89
N VAL A 377 12.41 -11.65 -6.20
CA VAL A 377 11.98 -11.19 -7.52
C VAL A 377 12.79 -9.96 -7.95
N TYR A 378 12.98 -8.99 -7.07
CA TYR A 378 13.80 -7.82 -7.38
C TYR A 378 15.28 -8.18 -7.65
N LEU A 379 15.80 -9.23 -7.02
CA LEU A 379 17.17 -9.71 -7.24
C LEU A 379 17.34 -10.58 -8.50
N GLY A 380 16.23 -10.97 -9.15
CA GLY A 380 16.23 -11.92 -10.27
C GLY A 380 16.31 -13.39 -9.81
N GLU A 381 16.11 -13.67 -8.52
CA GLU A 381 16.18 -15.02 -7.93
C GLU A 381 14.83 -15.77 -8.10
N TYR A 382 14.33 -15.83 -9.33
CA TYR A 382 12.97 -16.28 -9.64
C TYR A 382 12.72 -17.75 -9.32
N GLN A 383 13.70 -18.63 -9.57
CA GLN A 383 13.58 -20.06 -9.26
C GLN A 383 13.41 -20.28 -7.75
N GLN A 384 14.17 -19.55 -6.93
CA GLN A 384 14.04 -19.60 -5.48
C GLN A 384 12.70 -19.02 -5.03
N ALA A 385 12.27 -17.91 -5.63
CA ALA A 385 10.95 -17.34 -5.34
C ALA A 385 9.83 -18.35 -5.64
N GLN A 386 9.91 -19.06 -6.78
CA GLN A 386 8.92 -20.07 -7.18
C GLN A 386 8.89 -21.24 -6.19
N GLN A 387 10.04 -21.83 -5.86
CA GLN A 387 10.12 -22.95 -4.88
C GLN A 387 9.51 -22.60 -3.51
N LEU A 388 9.44 -21.31 -3.19
CA LEU A 388 8.93 -20.79 -1.93
C LEU A 388 7.42 -20.49 -1.95
N ILE A 389 6.74 -20.58 -3.10
CA ILE A 389 5.32 -20.24 -3.25
C ILE A 389 4.50 -21.23 -4.09
N ASP A 390 5.15 -22.01 -4.95
CA ASP A 390 4.53 -23.02 -5.80
C ASP A 390 5.36 -24.33 -5.78
N PRO A 391 4.80 -25.48 -5.31
CA PRO A 391 3.42 -25.69 -4.87
C PRO A 391 3.04 -24.89 -3.62
N MET A 392 1.73 -24.73 -3.39
CA MET A 392 1.16 -23.99 -2.25
C MET A 392 1.90 -24.33 -0.94
N PRO A 393 2.55 -23.34 -0.28
CA PRO A 393 3.60 -23.64 0.71
C PRO A 393 3.05 -24.13 2.06
N TRP A 394 1.76 -23.92 2.33
CA TRP A 394 1.04 -24.48 3.47
C TRP A 394 -0.47 -24.45 3.21
N THR A 395 -1.24 -25.23 3.98
CA THR A 395 -2.70 -25.18 3.95
C THR A 395 -3.19 -23.83 4.49
N PRO A 396 -3.85 -22.99 3.68
CA PRO A 396 -4.34 -21.69 4.13
C PRO A 396 -5.43 -21.83 5.19
N SER A 397 -5.40 -20.94 6.17
CA SER A 397 -6.39 -20.89 7.26
C SER A 397 -7.66 -20.10 6.90
N THR A 398 -7.59 -19.28 5.85
CA THR A 398 -8.69 -18.42 5.40
C THR A 398 -8.72 -18.32 3.88
N THR A 399 -9.88 -18.05 3.30
CA THR A 399 -10.03 -17.76 1.86
C THR A 399 -9.15 -16.59 1.42
N SER A 400 -9.07 -15.51 2.20
CA SER A 400 -8.19 -14.38 1.87
C SER A 400 -6.71 -14.78 1.85
N GLU A 401 -6.27 -15.67 2.74
CA GLU A 401 -4.89 -16.18 2.70
C GLU A 401 -4.65 -17.04 1.46
N LYS A 402 -5.60 -17.92 1.11
CA LYS A 402 -5.56 -18.71 -0.12
C LYS A 402 -5.39 -17.81 -1.34
N HIS A 403 -6.20 -16.74 -1.45
CA HIS A 403 -6.11 -15.79 -2.55
C HIS A 403 -4.76 -15.08 -2.59
N ARG A 404 -4.23 -14.62 -1.44
CA ARG A 404 -2.90 -13.99 -1.40
C ARG A 404 -1.79 -14.92 -1.87
N LEU A 405 -1.79 -16.19 -1.44
CA LEU A 405 -0.76 -17.15 -1.83
C LEU A 405 -0.84 -17.50 -3.32
N ALA A 406 -2.04 -17.80 -3.83
CA ALA A 406 -2.25 -18.08 -5.25
C ALA A 406 -1.85 -16.89 -6.13
N LYS A 407 -2.21 -15.68 -5.71
CA LYS A 407 -1.85 -14.45 -6.44
C LYS A 407 -0.35 -14.19 -6.47
N MET A 408 0.35 -14.41 -5.35
CA MET A 408 1.82 -14.31 -5.33
C MET A 408 2.48 -15.38 -6.20
N ALA A 409 1.93 -16.59 -6.27
CA ALA A 409 2.42 -17.61 -7.20
C ALA A 409 2.26 -17.11 -8.65
N ALA A 410 1.08 -16.65 -9.03
CA ALA A 410 0.82 -16.10 -10.36
C ALA A 410 1.79 -14.96 -10.73
N ASP A 411 2.07 -14.03 -9.81
CA ASP A 411 3.04 -12.95 -10.02
C ASP A 411 4.47 -13.46 -10.25
N VAL A 412 4.89 -14.51 -9.51
CA VAL A 412 6.20 -15.16 -9.71
C VAL A 412 6.26 -15.85 -11.08
N HIS A 413 5.18 -16.43 -11.57
CA HIS A 413 5.14 -17.01 -12.91
C HIS A 413 5.18 -15.92 -13.99
N LEU A 414 4.44 -14.82 -13.81
CA LEU A 414 4.38 -13.73 -14.77
C LEU A 414 5.76 -13.11 -15.03
N ILE A 415 6.52 -12.78 -13.96
CA ILE A 415 7.86 -12.19 -14.12
C ILE A 415 8.87 -13.14 -14.79
N GLN A 416 8.53 -14.43 -14.89
CA GLN A 416 9.28 -15.44 -15.62
C GLN A 416 8.73 -15.68 -17.05
N GLY A 417 7.91 -14.76 -17.58
CA GLY A 417 7.34 -14.87 -18.91
C GLY A 417 6.25 -15.95 -19.04
N ARG A 418 5.53 -16.27 -17.96
CA ARG A 418 4.43 -17.26 -17.98
C ARG A 418 3.14 -16.62 -17.49
N PRO A 419 2.28 -16.11 -18.39
CA PRO A 419 1.08 -15.37 -18.02
C PRO A 419 -0.11 -16.27 -17.62
N GLN A 420 -0.15 -17.53 -18.06
CA GLN A 420 -1.31 -18.41 -17.85
C GLN A 420 -1.76 -18.53 -16.38
N PRO A 421 -0.86 -18.70 -15.38
CA PRO A 421 -1.29 -18.77 -13.98
C PRO A 421 -1.99 -17.49 -13.47
N LEU A 422 -1.67 -16.32 -14.05
CA LEU A 422 -2.38 -15.08 -13.75
C LEU A 422 -3.79 -15.10 -14.34
N ILE A 423 -3.94 -15.50 -15.60
CA ILE A 423 -5.23 -15.61 -16.29
C ILE A 423 -6.15 -16.58 -15.54
N ASP A 424 -5.65 -17.77 -15.21
CA ASP A 424 -6.40 -18.79 -14.46
C ASP A 424 -6.83 -18.29 -13.08
N HIS A 425 -5.92 -17.59 -12.39
CA HIS A 425 -6.22 -16.99 -11.10
C HIS A 425 -7.30 -15.90 -11.22
N ALA A 426 -7.22 -15.03 -12.22
CA ALA A 426 -8.19 -13.97 -12.45
C ALA A 426 -9.58 -14.54 -12.76
N ALA A 427 -9.67 -15.56 -13.62
CA ALA A 427 -10.93 -16.25 -13.93
C ALA A 427 -11.55 -16.89 -12.68
N ALA A 428 -10.76 -17.59 -11.87
CA ALA A 428 -11.24 -18.17 -10.61
C ALA A 428 -11.72 -17.11 -9.61
N ARG A 429 -11.05 -15.95 -9.56
CA ARG A 429 -11.45 -14.81 -8.71
C ARG A 429 -12.73 -14.13 -9.20
N ALA A 430 -12.92 -14.03 -10.51
CA ALA A 430 -14.15 -13.49 -11.10
C ALA A 430 -15.37 -14.33 -10.75
N ALA A 431 -15.23 -15.66 -10.73
CA ALA A 431 -16.29 -16.57 -10.31
C ALA A 431 -16.64 -16.45 -8.80
N ASP A 432 -15.63 -16.24 -7.93
CA ASP A 432 -15.84 -16.11 -6.48
C ASP A 432 -16.39 -14.73 -6.05
N LEU A 433 -16.01 -13.66 -6.76
CA LEU A 433 -16.49 -12.30 -6.50
C LEU A 433 -16.81 -11.63 -7.84
N PRO A 434 -18.02 -11.73 -8.39
CA PRO A 434 -18.40 -10.98 -9.58
C PRO A 434 -18.31 -9.46 -9.32
N LEU A 435 -17.77 -8.71 -10.28
CA LEU A 435 -17.64 -7.25 -10.18
C LEU A 435 -18.29 -6.56 -11.39
N PRO A 436 -18.90 -5.37 -11.21
CA PRO A 436 -19.49 -4.60 -12.31
C PRO A 436 -18.48 -4.28 -13.42
N GLY A 437 -18.96 -4.29 -14.67
CA GLY A 437 -18.16 -3.99 -15.87
C GLY A 437 -17.12 -5.06 -16.24
N GLU A 438 -16.99 -6.18 -15.51
CA GLU A 438 -16.02 -7.23 -15.87
C GLU A 438 -16.36 -7.99 -17.15
N GLU A 439 -17.65 -8.24 -17.40
CA GLU A 439 -18.10 -8.94 -18.62
C GLU A 439 -17.83 -8.07 -19.86
N LEU A 440 -18.28 -6.81 -19.84
CA LEU A 440 -18.03 -5.87 -20.92
C LEU A 440 -16.52 -5.72 -21.19
N PHE A 441 -15.68 -5.57 -20.16
CA PHE A 441 -14.24 -5.52 -20.37
C PHE A 441 -13.68 -6.80 -21.00
N ARG A 442 -14.22 -7.98 -20.64
CA ARG A 442 -13.84 -9.25 -21.27
C ARG A 442 -14.21 -9.28 -22.74
N GLU A 443 -15.42 -8.84 -23.10
CA GLU A 443 -15.88 -8.74 -24.49
C GLU A 443 -14.97 -7.82 -25.32
N LEU A 444 -14.51 -6.72 -24.72
CA LEU A 444 -13.60 -5.77 -25.36
C LEU A 444 -12.17 -6.30 -25.50
N VAL A 445 -11.65 -7.08 -24.56
CA VAL A 445 -10.22 -7.42 -24.51
C VAL A 445 -9.88 -8.84 -24.94
N ALA A 446 -10.73 -9.82 -24.63
CA ALA A 446 -10.40 -11.23 -24.80
C ALA A 446 -10.21 -11.60 -26.28
N GLY A 447 -9.05 -12.17 -26.61
CA GLY A 447 -8.70 -12.54 -27.98
C GLY A 447 -8.56 -11.36 -28.95
N LYS A 448 -8.51 -10.11 -28.46
CA LYS A 448 -8.37 -8.90 -29.27
C LYS A 448 -6.91 -8.41 -29.33
N ARG A 449 -6.59 -7.67 -30.39
CA ARG A 449 -5.36 -6.88 -30.48
C ARG A 449 -5.63 -5.54 -29.79
N VAL A 450 -4.93 -5.28 -28.69
CA VAL A 450 -5.13 -4.10 -27.84
C VAL A 450 -3.96 -3.14 -27.98
N ALA A 451 -4.21 -1.91 -28.43
CA ALA A 451 -3.23 -0.84 -28.39
C ALA A 451 -3.28 -0.13 -27.04
N VAL A 452 -2.15 -0.01 -26.35
CA VAL A 452 -1.98 0.82 -25.15
C VAL A 452 -1.09 2.00 -25.51
N VAL A 453 -1.68 3.18 -25.54
CA VAL A 453 -1.03 4.42 -25.97
C VAL A 453 -0.69 5.27 -24.75
N GLY A 454 0.60 5.44 -24.50
CA GLY A 454 1.09 6.25 -23.39
C GLY A 454 1.08 7.74 -23.65
N PRO A 455 1.35 8.55 -22.61
CA PRO A 455 1.27 10.01 -22.69
C PRO A 455 2.59 10.68 -23.11
N ALA A 456 3.64 9.91 -23.43
CA ALA A 456 4.95 10.48 -23.71
C ALA A 456 4.99 11.11 -25.11
N ASP A 457 5.67 12.25 -25.23
CA ASP A 457 6.01 12.79 -26.54
C ASP A 457 7.29 12.13 -27.05
N THR A 458 7.11 11.07 -27.83
CA THR A 458 8.23 10.31 -28.43
C THR A 458 8.60 10.80 -29.83
N GLY A 459 7.83 11.73 -30.41
CA GLY A 459 7.94 12.10 -31.83
C GLY A 459 7.41 11.04 -32.82
N ASP A 460 7.01 9.86 -32.35
CA ASP A 460 6.47 8.79 -33.19
C ASP A 460 5.16 9.21 -33.89
N ARG A 461 5.05 8.91 -35.19
CA ARG A 461 3.87 9.15 -36.02
C ARG A 461 3.22 7.83 -36.42
N LEU A 462 2.64 7.13 -35.44
CA LEU A 462 2.09 5.77 -35.59
C LEU A 462 0.57 5.71 -35.49
N GLY A 463 -0.13 6.82 -35.69
CA GLY A 463 -1.59 6.92 -35.54
C GLY A 463 -2.39 5.90 -36.36
N GLU A 464 -2.08 5.75 -37.65
CA GLU A 464 -2.75 4.75 -38.50
C GLU A 464 -2.55 3.31 -38.01
N LEU A 465 -1.36 3.00 -37.49
CA LEU A 465 -1.08 1.68 -36.92
C LEU A 465 -1.85 1.49 -35.62
N ILE A 466 -1.93 2.50 -34.75
CA ILE A 466 -2.74 2.47 -33.51
C ILE A 466 -4.20 2.17 -33.85
N ASP A 467 -4.77 2.87 -34.84
CA ASP A 467 -6.18 2.73 -35.24
C ASP A 467 -6.48 1.37 -35.91
N SER A 468 -5.45 0.63 -36.32
CA SER A 468 -5.58 -0.74 -36.85
C SER A 468 -5.81 -1.82 -35.78
N PHE A 469 -5.70 -1.48 -34.49
CA PHE A 469 -5.97 -2.39 -33.38
C PHE A 469 -7.47 -2.47 -33.08
N ASP A 470 -7.91 -3.59 -32.52
CA ASP A 470 -9.33 -3.82 -32.22
C ASP A 470 -9.82 -2.87 -31.10
N VAL A 471 -8.95 -2.57 -30.13
CA VAL A 471 -9.24 -1.71 -28.97
C VAL A 471 -8.07 -0.79 -28.67
N VAL A 472 -8.35 0.49 -28.41
CA VAL A 472 -7.36 1.50 -28.03
C VAL A 472 -7.57 1.96 -26.59
N ILE A 473 -6.56 1.76 -25.75
CA ILE A 473 -6.53 2.10 -24.33
C ILE A 473 -5.60 3.28 -24.08
N ARG A 474 -6.08 4.28 -23.32
CA ARG A 474 -5.26 5.42 -22.84
C ARG A 474 -5.34 5.62 -21.33
N PRO A 475 -4.31 6.20 -20.69
CA PRO A 475 -4.35 6.59 -19.27
C PRO A 475 -5.07 7.94 -19.03
N ARG A 476 -5.70 8.51 -20.05
CA ARG A 476 -6.51 9.72 -20.01
C ARG A 476 -7.53 9.69 -21.16
N LEU A 477 -8.72 10.22 -20.90
CA LEU A 477 -9.77 10.36 -21.91
C LEU A 477 -9.37 11.45 -22.93
N MET A 478 -9.43 11.09 -24.21
CA MET A 478 -9.28 12.00 -25.35
C MET A 478 -10.39 11.70 -26.35
N THR A 479 -11.22 12.71 -26.64
CA THR A 479 -12.35 12.64 -27.59
C THR A 479 -12.14 13.53 -28.81
N GLU A 480 -11.27 14.53 -28.71
CA GLU A 480 -10.93 15.46 -29.79
C GLU A 480 -9.44 15.35 -30.14
N PHE A 481 -9.14 15.42 -31.44
CA PHE A 481 -7.79 15.26 -31.97
C PHE A 481 -7.56 16.27 -33.11
N ASP A 482 -6.45 17.01 -33.04
CA ASP A 482 -5.94 17.79 -34.17
C ASP A 482 -5.12 16.91 -35.14
N ASP A 483 -4.79 17.42 -36.33
CA ASP A 483 -4.05 16.66 -37.37
C ASP A 483 -2.70 16.11 -36.89
N ALA A 484 -2.01 16.85 -36.00
CA ALA A 484 -0.72 16.41 -35.46
C ALA A 484 -0.90 15.30 -34.43
N GLN A 485 -1.95 15.38 -33.61
CA GLN A 485 -2.35 14.35 -32.65
C GLN A 485 -2.86 13.11 -33.37
N LEU A 486 -3.67 13.22 -34.42
CA LEU A 486 -4.13 12.10 -35.23
C LEU A 486 -2.95 11.28 -35.76
N ALA A 487 -1.96 11.94 -36.35
CA ALA A 487 -0.77 11.27 -36.88
C ALA A 487 0.05 10.53 -35.80
N ARG A 488 0.01 11.00 -34.55
CA ARG A 488 0.86 10.49 -33.46
C ARG A 488 0.15 9.48 -32.55
N LEU A 489 -1.10 9.76 -32.21
CA LEU A 489 -1.86 9.12 -31.13
C LEU A 489 -3.01 8.27 -31.66
N GLY A 490 -3.35 8.35 -32.95
CA GLY A 490 -4.56 7.74 -33.52
C GLY A 490 -5.80 8.60 -33.29
N SER A 491 -6.94 8.14 -33.81
CA SER A 491 -8.17 8.93 -33.93
C SER A 491 -9.26 8.63 -32.90
N ARG A 492 -9.08 7.63 -32.03
CA ARG A 492 -10.14 7.18 -31.10
C ARG A 492 -9.61 6.65 -29.78
N THR A 493 -10.42 6.73 -28.71
CA THR A 493 -10.19 6.12 -27.38
C THR A 493 -11.33 5.20 -27.00
N ASP A 494 -11.10 3.89 -26.92
CA ASP A 494 -12.16 2.93 -26.54
C ASP A 494 -12.25 2.76 -25.01
N ILE A 495 -11.10 2.70 -24.34
CA ILE A 495 -11.02 2.52 -22.88
C ILE A 495 -10.07 3.55 -22.28
N SER A 496 -10.51 4.21 -21.20
CA SER A 496 -9.67 5.14 -20.44
C SER A 496 -9.43 4.67 -19.01
N TYR A 497 -8.17 4.62 -18.60
CA TYR A 497 -7.77 4.30 -17.23
C TYR A 497 -7.56 5.57 -16.41
N PHE A 498 -8.13 5.63 -15.21
CA PHE A 498 -7.94 6.76 -14.31
C PHE A 498 -7.24 6.40 -13.02
N SER A 499 -6.42 7.34 -12.57
CA SER A 499 -5.86 7.34 -11.23
C SER A 499 -6.93 7.86 -10.25
N GLY A 500 -6.91 7.36 -9.01
CA GLY A 500 -8.06 7.48 -8.11
C GLY A 500 -8.53 8.89 -7.77
N ARG A 501 -7.66 9.91 -7.82
CA ARG A 501 -8.02 11.30 -7.52
C ARG A 501 -8.83 11.94 -8.65
N ASP A 502 -8.52 11.56 -9.88
CA ASP A 502 -9.09 12.18 -11.08
C ASP A 502 -10.43 11.52 -11.43
N LEU A 503 -10.70 10.30 -10.95
CA LEU A 503 -11.88 9.57 -11.41
C LEU A 503 -13.20 10.30 -11.09
N GLU A 504 -13.38 10.83 -9.87
CA GLU A 504 -14.64 11.50 -9.45
C GLU A 504 -14.93 12.76 -10.28
N GLU A 505 -13.91 13.58 -10.54
CA GLU A 505 -14.05 14.82 -11.33
C GLU A 505 -14.35 14.54 -12.81
N PHE A 506 -13.88 13.40 -13.33
CA PHE A 506 -14.01 13.05 -14.74
C PHE A 506 -15.25 12.19 -15.06
N VAL A 507 -15.99 11.71 -14.05
CA VAL A 507 -17.22 10.92 -14.27
C VAL A 507 -18.20 11.60 -15.21
N PRO A 508 -18.57 12.90 -15.05
CA PRO A 508 -19.55 13.53 -15.92
C PRO A 508 -19.10 13.62 -17.38
N VAL A 509 -17.80 13.84 -17.61
CA VAL A 509 -17.22 13.91 -18.96
C VAL A 509 -17.22 12.52 -19.61
N ALA A 510 -16.86 11.49 -18.85
CA ALA A 510 -16.89 10.12 -19.34
C ALA A 510 -18.31 9.65 -19.67
N GLU A 511 -19.30 10.00 -18.85
CA GLU A 511 -20.71 9.67 -19.08
C GLU A 511 -21.21 10.24 -20.42
N GLN A 512 -20.88 11.50 -20.72
CA GLN A 512 -21.21 12.13 -22.01
C GLN A 512 -20.52 11.45 -23.18
N ALA A 513 -19.23 11.15 -23.07
CA ALA A 513 -18.47 10.45 -24.11
C ALA A 513 -19.05 9.06 -24.40
N VAL A 514 -19.46 8.32 -23.37
CA VAL A 514 -20.14 7.03 -23.52
C VAL A 514 -21.50 7.20 -24.21
N ALA A 515 -22.30 8.20 -23.81
CA ALA A 515 -23.60 8.47 -24.40
C ALA A 515 -23.53 8.83 -25.90
N HIS A 516 -22.44 9.47 -26.34
CA HIS A 516 -22.17 9.78 -27.75
C HIS A 516 -21.49 8.64 -28.53
N GLY A 517 -21.13 7.54 -27.87
CA GLY A 517 -20.41 6.42 -28.49
C GLY A 517 -18.93 6.69 -28.77
N GLU A 518 -18.35 7.71 -28.14
CA GLU A 518 -16.94 8.10 -28.28
C GLU A 518 -16.03 7.31 -27.32
N LEU A 519 -16.60 6.70 -26.28
CA LEU A 519 -15.92 5.90 -25.27
C LEU A 519 -16.75 4.66 -24.93
N GLN A 520 -16.10 3.52 -24.71
CA GLN A 520 -16.78 2.28 -24.35
C GLN A 520 -16.69 1.98 -22.85
N MET A 521 -15.55 2.30 -22.22
CA MET A 521 -15.35 2.01 -20.81
C MET A 521 -14.37 2.95 -20.10
N VAL A 522 -14.64 3.18 -18.82
CA VAL A 522 -13.71 3.75 -17.86
C VAL A 522 -13.23 2.67 -16.89
N VAL A 523 -11.92 2.62 -16.64
CA VAL A 523 -11.32 1.72 -15.64
C VAL A 523 -10.67 2.51 -14.51
N GLY A 524 -11.23 2.39 -13.32
CA GLY A 524 -10.71 2.96 -12.08
C GLY A 524 -9.79 2.00 -11.31
N ARG A 525 -9.03 2.57 -10.35
CA ARG A 525 -8.21 1.78 -9.43
C ARG A 525 -9.04 1.08 -8.37
N ALA A 526 -8.71 -0.18 -8.05
CA ALA A 526 -9.31 -0.94 -6.95
C ALA A 526 -9.50 -0.14 -5.63
N LEU A 527 -8.49 0.66 -5.27
CA LEU A 527 -8.50 1.48 -4.05
C LEU A 527 -9.56 2.59 -4.04
N SER A 528 -10.04 3.01 -5.20
CA SER A 528 -11.05 4.08 -5.34
C SER A 528 -12.47 3.55 -5.29
N MET A 529 -12.69 2.24 -5.47
CA MET A 529 -14.03 1.66 -5.51
C MET A 529 -14.86 1.98 -4.26
N SER A 530 -14.22 2.06 -3.08
CA SER A 530 -14.92 2.36 -1.83
C SER A 530 -15.47 3.79 -1.73
N SER A 531 -15.03 4.71 -2.59
CA SER A 531 -15.60 6.05 -2.69
C SER A 531 -16.94 6.07 -3.43
N PHE A 532 -17.26 5.02 -4.18
CA PHE A 532 -18.50 4.91 -4.95
C PHE A 532 -19.52 4.12 -4.13
N SER A 533 -20.54 4.82 -3.63
CA SER A 533 -21.61 4.26 -2.78
C SER A 533 -22.89 3.93 -3.56
N ALA A 534 -22.99 4.38 -4.81
CA ALA A 534 -24.12 4.14 -5.70
C ALA A 534 -23.94 2.85 -6.52
N GLU A 535 -25.03 2.43 -7.17
CA GLU A 535 -24.96 1.42 -8.22
C GLU A 535 -24.01 1.91 -9.32
N LEU A 536 -22.99 1.12 -9.63
CA LEU A 536 -21.98 1.49 -10.61
C LEU A 536 -22.57 1.35 -12.01
N PRO A 537 -22.42 2.36 -12.89
CA PRO A 537 -22.89 2.23 -14.26
C PRO A 537 -22.08 1.16 -15.01
N ASP A 538 -22.69 0.51 -16.01
CA ASP A 538 -22.10 -0.63 -16.72
C ASP A 538 -20.78 -0.29 -17.45
N TRP A 539 -20.61 0.99 -17.84
CA TRP A 539 -19.40 1.50 -18.48
C TRP A 539 -18.27 1.85 -17.50
N LEU A 540 -18.48 1.76 -16.18
CA LEU A 540 -17.46 2.02 -15.15
C LEU A 540 -17.05 0.73 -14.44
N ARG A 541 -15.77 0.38 -14.56
CA ARG A 541 -15.17 -0.78 -13.91
C ARG A 541 -14.05 -0.37 -12.95
N PHE A 542 -13.81 -1.18 -11.93
CA PHE A 542 -12.57 -1.13 -11.13
C PHE A 542 -11.76 -2.41 -11.35
N TYR A 543 -10.50 -2.28 -11.77
CA TYR A 543 -9.66 -3.47 -11.96
C TYR A 543 -9.46 -4.21 -10.64
N ARG A 544 -9.38 -5.54 -10.73
CA ARG A 544 -9.41 -6.41 -9.55
C ARG A 544 -8.09 -6.47 -8.81
N HIS A 545 -6.97 -6.55 -9.53
CA HIS A 545 -5.67 -6.84 -8.95
C HIS A 545 -4.56 -5.95 -9.52
N ASP A 546 -3.58 -5.64 -8.67
CA ASP A 546 -2.27 -5.10 -9.07
C ASP A 546 -1.19 -6.18 -8.92
N TYR A 547 -0.04 -6.02 -9.58
CA TYR A 547 1.16 -6.81 -9.30
C TYR A 547 1.61 -6.62 -7.84
N SER A 548 1.75 -7.70 -7.09
CA SER A 548 1.87 -7.65 -5.63
C SER A 548 3.29 -7.82 -5.08
N LEU A 549 4.25 -8.14 -5.96
CA LEU A 549 5.63 -8.47 -5.60
C LEU A 549 6.65 -7.36 -5.90
N GLY A 550 6.20 -6.10 -6.01
CA GLY A 550 7.11 -4.96 -6.08
C GLY A 550 7.92 -4.80 -4.79
N PHE A 551 9.25 -4.63 -4.89
CA PHE A 551 10.12 -4.40 -3.73
C PHE A 551 10.07 -2.95 -3.24
N HIS A 552 10.00 -1.99 -4.17
CA HIS A 552 9.85 -0.58 -3.89
C HIS A 552 8.65 -0.03 -4.67
N GLY A 553 7.50 0.03 -3.99
CA GLY A 553 6.26 0.51 -4.57
C GLY A 553 5.60 -0.47 -5.56
N PRO A 554 4.34 -0.19 -5.96
CA PRO A 554 3.65 -0.91 -7.02
C PRO A 554 4.09 -0.42 -8.42
N PRO A 555 3.77 -1.16 -9.49
CA PRO A 555 3.92 -0.68 -10.86
C PRO A 555 3.23 0.66 -11.11
N MET A 556 3.69 1.37 -12.15
CA MET A 556 3.14 2.64 -12.61
C MET A 556 1.89 2.46 -13.49
N GLY A 557 1.34 3.56 -14.01
CA GLY A 557 0.10 3.55 -14.80
C GLY A 557 0.12 2.52 -15.93
N ILE A 558 1.15 2.56 -16.79
CA ILE A 558 1.31 1.61 -17.89
C ILE A 558 1.44 0.17 -17.39
N GLY A 559 2.34 -0.12 -16.44
CA GLY A 559 2.48 -1.46 -15.88
C GLY A 559 1.18 -2.01 -15.27
N ARG A 560 0.34 -1.15 -14.67
CA ARG A 560 -0.98 -1.55 -14.16
C ARG A 560 -1.98 -1.84 -15.27
N ILE A 561 -2.02 -1.03 -16.34
CA ILE A 561 -2.87 -1.28 -17.51
C ILE A 561 -2.50 -2.63 -18.11
N LEU A 562 -1.21 -2.86 -18.36
CA LEU A 562 -0.70 -4.12 -18.89
C LEU A 562 -1.10 -5.31 -17.99
N TYR A 563 -0.92 -5.16 -16.68
CA TYR A 563 -1.28 -6.19 -15.71
C TYR A 563 -2.78 -6.50 -15.69
N ASP A 564 -3.64 -5.48 -15.85
CA ASP A 564 -5.10 -5.67 -15.93
C ASP A 564 -5.52 -6.34 -17.24
N VAL A 565 -5.04 -5.83 -18.38
CA VAL A 565 -5.35 -6.36 -19.72
C VAL A 565 -4.95 -7.83 -19.86
N LEU A 566 -3.77 -8.21 -19.36
CA LEU A 566 -3.28 -9.60 -19.41
C LEU A 566 -4.20 -10.60 -18.72
N GLN A 567 -4.97 -10.19 -17.70
CA GLN A 567 -5.90 -11.07 -17.00
C GLN A 567 -7.05 -11.57 -17.88
N PHE A 568 -7.27 -10.95 -19.05
CA PHE A 568 -8.37 -11.23 -19.98
C PHE A 568 -7.90 -11.92 -21.26
N ALA A 569 -6.66 -12.41 -21.31
CA ALA A 569 -6.12 -13.17 -22.44
C ALA A 569 -6.29 -12.47 -23.81
N PRO A 570 -5.69 -11.28 -24.01
CA PRO A 570 -5.67 -10.63 -25.31
C PRO A 570 -4.90 -11.47 -26.33
N ALA A 571 -5.16 -11.27 -27.62
CA ALA A 571 -4.36 -11.89 -28.68
C ALA A 571 -3.00 -11.21 -28.85
N GLU A 572 -2.95 -9.88 -28.69
CA GLU A 572 -1.74 -9.07 -28.78
C GLU A 572 -1.93 -7.77 -27.98
N ILE A 573 -0.87 -7.25 -27.39
CA ILE A 573 -0.80 -5.91 -26.80
C ILE A 573 0.28 -5.11 -27.54
N GLY A 574 -0.12 -4.06 -28.25
CA GLY A 574 0.80 -3.09 -28.85
C GLY A 574 1.04 -1.92 -27.91
N LEU A 575 2.30 -1.63 -27.57
CA LEU A 575 2.68 -0.43 -26.81
C LEU A 575 3.12 0.69 -27.76
N PHE A 576 2.62 1.91 -27.50
CA PHE A 576 2.90 3.10 -28.30
C PHE A 576 3.14 4.32 -27.39
N ASN A 577 3.96 5.26 -27.83
CA ASN A 577 4.18 6.57 -27.16
C ASN A 577 4.54 6.44 -25.68
N ILE A 578 5.48 5.54 -25.37
CA ILE A 578 6.01 5.29 -24.03
C ILE A 578 7.53 5.26 -24.13
N ASP A 579 8.24 5.95 -23.23
CA ASP A 579 9.70 5.99 -23.21
C ASP A 579 10.29 5.53 -21.86
N PHE A 580 9.43 5.13 -20.92
CA PHE A 580 9.79 4.82 -19.53
C PHE A 580 10.74 5.86 -18.90
N PHE A 581 10.50 7.14 -19.16
CA PHE A 581 11.27 8.27 -18.63
C PHE A 581 12.71 8.35 -19.13
N THR A 582 13.03 7.71 -20.25
CA THR A 582 14.34 7.83 -20.91
C THR A 582 14.41 8.99 -21.92
N GLY A 583 13.28 9.63 -22.23
CA GLY A 583 13.18 10.71 -23.20
C GLY A 583 13.37 12.12 -22.62
N GLN A 584 12.88 13.12 -23.36
CA GLN A 584 13.12 14.54 -23.07
C GLN A 584 12.22 15.11 -21.98
N THR A 585 10.98 14.65 -21.90
CA THR A 585 9.99 15.12 -20.93
C THR A 585 9.35 13.94 -20.24
N ALA A 586 8.97 14.11 -18.98
CA ALA A 586 8.26 13.05 -18.25
C ALA A 586 6.87 12.78 -18.84
N PHE A 587 6.27 13.79 -19.50
CA PHE A 587 4.97 13.73 -20.15
C PHE A 587 4.94 14.64 -21.40
N GLY A 588 4.05 14.36 -22.35
CA GLY A 588 3.81 15.23 -23.50
C GLY A 588 3.16 16.57 -23.13
N ALA A 589 3.23 17.54 -24.05
CA ALA A 589 2.64 18.87 -23.86
C ALA A 589 1.12 18.78 -23.57
N GLY A 590 0.65 19.56 -22.60
CA GLY A 590 -0.76 19.58 -22.18
C GLY A 590 -1.18 18.41 -21.26
N TYR A 591 -0.30 17.44 -21.01
CA TYR A 591 -0.61 16.34 -20.08
C TYR A 591 -0.62 16.80 -18.61
N ARG A 592 0.31 17.69 -18.22
CA ARG A 592 0.41 18.32 -16.89
C ARG A 592 0.89 19.79 -16.97
N GLU A 593 0.72 20.53 -15.88
CA GLU A 593 1.16 21.93 -15.75
C GLU A 593 2.69 22.07 -15.85
N GLY A 594 3.19 23.23 -16.29
CA GLY A 594 4.62 23.47 -16.50
C GLY A 594 5.51 23.35 -15.25
N LYS A 595 4.94 23.49 -14.04
CA LYS A 595 5.65 23.26 -12.77
C LYS A 595 6.06 21.79 -12.55
N ASP A 596 5.50 20.87 -13.34
CA ASP A 596 5.74 19.42 -13.30
C ASP A 596 6.71 18.95 -14.41
N ALA A 597 7.62 19.82 -14.88
CA ALA A 597 8.53 19.50 -15.98
C ALA A 597 9.71 18.58 -15.60
N GLY A 598 10.02 18.44 -14.31
CA GLY A 598 11.15 17.65 -13.82
C GLY A 598 11.14 17.46 -12.30
N LEU A 599 12.21 16.89 -11.75
CA LEU A 599 12.36 16.70 -10.31
C LEU A 599 12.59 18.04 -9.60
N GLY A 600 12.00 18.21 -8.42
CA GLY A 600 12.23 19.42 -7.63
C GLY A 600 11.17 19.68 -6.56
N PRO A 601 11.30 20.74 -5.77
CA PRO A 601 10.38 21.03 -4.68
C PRO A 601 8.93 21.08 -5.14
N TYR A 602 8.04 20.38 -4.42
CA TYR A 602 6.60 20.28 -4.69
C TYR A 602 6.19 19.70 -6.07
N SER A 603 7.15 19.26 -6.89
CA SER A 603 6.89 18.64 -8.19
C SER A 603 6.25 17.27 -8.03
N ILE A 604 5.20 17.01 -8.81
CA ILE A 604 4.57 15.69 -8.85
C ILE A 604 5.47 14.62 -9.49
N VAL A 605 6.46 15.02 -10.31
CA VAL A 605 7.43 14.13 -10.95
C VAL A 605 8.25 13.37 -9.91
N ASN A 606 8.42 13.95 -8.72
CA ASN A 606 9.09 13.30 -7.58
C ASN A 606 8.49 11.92 -7.26
N GLU A 607 7.18 11.73 -7.49
CA GLU A 607 6.50 10.45 -7.22
C GLU A 607 7.05 9.29 -8.04
N ILE A 608 7.58 9.56 -9.24
CA ILE A 608 8.18 8.56 -10.13
C ILE A 608 9.36 7.85 -9.44
N ILE A 609 10.11 8.57 -8.60
CA ILE A 609 11.26 8.03 -7.89
C ILE A 609 10.88 7.59 -6.46
N LEU A 610 10.04 8.37 -5.79
CA LEU A 610 9.69 8.16 -4.39
C LEU A 610 8.72 6.99 -4.18
N ALA A 611 7.79 6.77 -5.10
CA ALA A 611 6.73 5.78 -4.97
C ALA A 611 6.87 4.59 -5.93
N HIS A 612 7.77 4.67 -6.92
CA HIS A 612 7.92 3.67 -7.97
C HIS A 612 9.38 3.26 -8.20
N ASP A 613 9.54 2.15 -8.91
CA ASP A 613 10.83 1.57 -9.25
C ASP A 613 10.94 1.38 -10.76
N LEU A 614 11.63 2.31 -11.41
CA LEU A 614 11.74 2.36 -12.87
C LEU A 614 12.47 1.16 -13.47
N VAL A 615 13.46 0.62 -12.75
CA VAL A 615 14.19 -0.58 -13.19
C VAL A 615 13.29 -1.80 -13.10
N PHE A 616 12.51 -1.92 -12.03
CA PHE A 616 11.55 -2.99 -11.90
C PHE A 616 10.40 -2.88 -12.91
N GLU A 617 9.91 -1.67 -13.21
CA GLU A 617 8.87 -1.42 -14.22
C GLU A 617 9.32 -1.88 -15.61
N HIS A 618 10.54 -1.50 -16.01
CA HIS A 618 11.14 -1.93 -17.27
C HIS A 618 11.30 -3.45 -17.31
N ARG A 619 11.82 -4.06 -16.24
CA ARG A 619 12.00 -5.51 -16.16
C ARG A 619 10.68 -6.29 -16.22
N LEU A 620 9.63 -5.81 -15.54
CA LEU A 620 8.32 -6.44 -15.60
C LEU A 620 7.74 -6.35 -17.02
N THR A 621 7.88 -5.20 -17.68
CA THR A 621 7.36 -5.01 -19.03
C THR A 621 8.11 -5.86 -20.05
N THR A 622 9.44 -5.95 -19.96
CA THR A 622 10.25 -6.82 -20.84
C THR A 622 9.97 -8.30 -20.60
N ALA A 623 9.69 -8.71 -19.36
CA ALA A 623 9.24 -10.07 -19.06
C ALA A 623 7.88 -10.39 -19.70
N ILE A 624 6.97 -9.41 -19.77
CA ILE A 624 5.69 -9.55 -20.49
C ILE A 624 5.94 -9.60 -22.00
N ALA A 625 6.81 -8.76 -22.55
CA ALA A 625 7.18 -8.79 -23.97
C ALA A 625 7.75 -10.15 -24.39
N ALA A 626 8.59 -10.76 -23.55
CA ALA A 626 9.19 -12.07 -23.79
C ALA A 626 8.17 -13.22 -23.89
N THR A 627 6.90 -13.00 -23.48
CA THR A 627 5.81 -13.99 -23.68
C THR A 627 5.34 -14.07 -25.14
N GLY A 628 5.66 -13.06 -25.96
CA GLY A 628 5.12 -12.88 -27.31
C GLY A 628 3.75 -12.18 -27.35
N LEU A 629 3.10 -11.94 -26.19
CA LEU A 629 1.82 -11.25 -26.12
C LEU A 629 1.95 -9.72 -26.21
N LEU A 630 3.13 -9.16 -25.94
CA LEU A 630 3.34 -7.71 -25.94
C LEU A 630 4.45 -7.32 -26.90
N ARG A 631 4.16 -6.29 -27.71
CA ARG A 631 5.09 -5.73 -28.69
C ARG A 631 5.20 -4.22 -28.54
N GLY A 632 6.42 -3.71 -28.49
CA GLY A 632 6.68 -2.28 -28.56
C GLY A 632 6.72 -1.77 -30.00
N HIS A 633 6.26 -0.54 -30.23
CA HIS A 633 6.32 0.15 -31.53
C HIS A 633 6.88 1.57 -31.39
N GLY A 634 7.85 1.92 -32.24
CA GLY A 634 8.56 3.20 -32.14
C GLY A 634 9.56 3.21 -30.98
N VAL A 635 9.70 4.35 -30.30
CA VAL A 635 10.69 4.54 -29.21
C VAL A 635 10.56 3.49 -28.10
N VAL A 636 9.36 3.03 -27.79
CA VAL A 636 9.18 2.01 -26.74
C VAL A 636 9.83 0.69 -27.11
N ALA A 637 9.90 0.32 -28.39
CA ALA A 637 10.62 -0.88 -28.82
C ALA A 637 12.10 -0.77 -28.48
N ASP A 638 12.72 0.36 -28.84
CA ASP A 638 14.13 0.64 -28.55
C ASP A 638 14.43 0.64 -27.05
N VAL A 639 13.48 1.04 -26.22
CA VAL A 639 13.62 1.03 -24.75
C VAL A 639 13.48 -0.38 -24.19
N LEU A 640 12.56 -1.20 -24.72
CA LEU A 640 12.38 -2.59 -24.28
C LEU A 640 13.54 -3.50 -24.68
N ASP A 641 14.27 -3.18 -25.75
CA ASP A 641 15.46 -3.92 -26.20
C ASP A 641 16.72 -3.65 -25.34
N LEU A 642 16.67 -2.66 -24.43
CA LEU A 642 17.79 -2.36 -23.54
C LEU A 642 17.95 -3.42 -22.46
N ASP A 643 19.20 -3.75 -22.15
CA ASP A 643 19.51 -4.41 -20.89
C ASP A 643 19.43 -3.42 -19.71
N GLU A 644 19.39 -3.96 -18.49
CA GLU A 644 19.23 -3.13 -17.28
C GLU A 644 20.34 -2.08 -17.11
N PRO A 645 21.64 -2.37 -17.31
CA PRO A 645 22.69 -1.36 -17.29
C PRO A 645 22.49 -0.23 -18.31
N ALA A 646 22.16 -0.55 -19.56
CA ALA A 646 21.93 0.44 -20.61
C ALA A 646 20.68 1.29 -20.33
N TYR A 647 19.61 0.68 -19.82
CA TYR A 647 18.40 1.40 -19.40
C TYR A 647 18.69 2.36 -18.25
N ILE A 648 19.43 1.92 -17.22
CA ILE A 648 19.84 2.80 -16.11
C ILE A 648 20.70 3.96 -16.61
N GLN A 649 21.60 3.72 -17.57
CA GLN A 649 22.40 4.78 -18.17
C GLN A 649 21.52 5.81 -18.88
N ARG A 650 20.56 5.36 -19.72
CA ARG A 650 19.62 6.28 -20.38
C ARG A 650 18.77 7.06 -19.38
N LEU A 651 18.33 6.44 -18.28
CA LEU A 651 17.62 7.14 -17.20
C LEU A 651 18.47 8.23 -16.54
N GLU A 652 19.77 7.98 -16.37
CA GLU A 652 20.69 8.97 -15.78
C GLU A 652 20.95 10.17 -16.72
N GLU A 653 20.97 9.93 -18.03
CA GLU A 653 21.18 10.96 -19.05
C GLU A 653 19.89 11.75 -19.39
N SER A 654 18.74 11.15 -19.10
CA SER A 654 17.38 11.63 -19.41
C SER A 654 17.09 13.02 -18.86
N PRO A 655 16.75 14.00 -19.72
CA PRO A 655 16.24 15.30 -19.32
C PRO A 655 14.94 15.24 -18.50
N ALA A 656 14.10 14.22 -18.73
CA ALA A 656 12.81 14.05 -18.05
C ALA A 656 12.91 13.92 -16.52
N LEU A 657 14.07 13.48 -16.02
CA LEU A 657 14.36 13.27 -14.60
C LEU A 657 15.41 14.25 -14.07
N ARG A 658 15.69 15.35 -14.77
CA ARG A 658 16.59 16.38 -14.26
C ARG A 658 15.92 17.25 -13.21
N THR A 659 16.75 17.73 -12.28
CA THR A 659 16.38 18.80 -11.37
C THR A 659 16.48 20.14 -12.09
N ALA A 660 15.58 21.08 -11.82
CA ALA A 660 15.58 22.40 -12.48
C ALA A 660 16.89 23.21 -12.32
N GLU A 661 17.76 22.84 -11.37
CA GLU A 661 19.06 23.46 -11.11
C GLU A 661 20.26 22.74 -11.77
N GLY A 662 20.03 21.73 -12.64
CA GLY A 662 21.06 20.80 -13.13
C GLY A 662 21.22 20.67 -14.63
#